data_AF-A0A5D0J2J2-F1
#
_entry.id   AF-A0A5D0J2J2-F1
#
_cell.length_a   1.000
_cell.length_b   1.000
_cell.length_c   1.000
_cell.angle_alpha   90.00
_cell.angle_beta   90.00
_cell.angle_gamma   90.00
#
_symmetry.space_group_name_H-M   'P 1'
#
loop_
_entity.id
_entity.type
_entity.pdbx_description
1 polymer ?
#
loop_
_entity_poly.entity_id
_entity_poly.type
_entity_poly.pdbx_seq_one_letter_code
_entity_poly.pdbx_strand_id
1 'polypeptide(L)'
;MILKKFVILIAMWTIGIPYAQQESLVKITGEKKKWHKVTLSFEGHEFSEYGKENPFLDYRLSVTFKNKDKIYTVPGFYAADGNAAESSAEEGKVWQVRFRPDEIGEWHYTVSFRKGKEIAISDDLEIGEPTLFNGQKGSFFIEPTDKIGKDFRAKGRLQLRDNGYLQFAETGEYFLKGGAGSPENFLGYYEFDQTPASHKYTPHIKDWKQGDPTWQNGKGKSIIGALNYLSQEQMNSVYFLTMNIQGDGKDTWPWSDINERYRFDCSKLDQWEIVFDHMDKLGIMLHMVTQETENELLLDIGELGVQRKLYYRELIARFGHHLGVAWNLGEENGPVYWSPKGQTDGDRKDMAEYIKTHDPYNNLVVLHTHSSSEGQDLFLKPQLGFEYLDGVSMQTHSPDKVHERINKWLGLSRAYDKRWYMAQDEIGPANTGAKPDKDDPEHDYIRSKVLWGTLMAGGTGLDWYFGYKYDHNDLKCEDWRSRNNLWEQTYIALNFFKKHIPFYSMKNANGLTSNTNDYVFAKNGEVYVIYMSDVKETKLDLFGSNYKFNVYWYNPRKGGRLVAGTKKTIIGGQKTSIGFPPEENGDWVALLVKKPKKVTKYQSIDSFPYVLKFPLKHKNSIENASISKGNENGYQAVYFKKQQTDSLDYYRLVFKGNSNLYNGKLYKKDFKKDTTNIKILVNGSRPINNFEKEKSGVSKSKNGLKHIYLEYGDIIDVIFNHKLTSQEIGVKKLELKPINNLFKKELKTKLKNVEPFVAKGWTLEVEAENYHYKSKNKSKREWYVRSNSENLPFSDNLPKNYCESASGNSYIEALPDTRVTHSDPLKIGDNFYPEPGTGGIVSYKVRINSPGRYFVWVRAYSTGSEDNGLHVGVNGEWPETGARIQLCKGKHKWTWSSAQRVPKNHCGEPQTITLDFDRAGEYIVSFSMREDGFRFDKWALAKSKSYNPNNN
;
A
#
# COMPACT_ATOMS: atom_id res chain seq x y z
N MET A 1 62.09 20.49 67.34
CA MET A 1 62.02 19.25 66.56
C MET A 1 60.79 18.47 67.04
N ILE A 2 59.66 18.58 66.32
CA ILE A 2 58.98 17.47 65.60
C ILE A 2 58.23 16.53 66.57
N LEU A 3 56.93 16.22 66.48
CA LEU A 3 55.81 16.68 65.66
C LEU A 3 54.52 16.07 66.26
N LYS A 4 53.42 16.81 66.07
CA LYS A 4 52.01 16.50 66.32
C LYS A 4 51.55 15.09 65.90
N LYS A 5 50.51 14.59 66.59
CA LYS A 5 49.30 14.01 65.96
C LYS A 5 48.15 13.91 66.98
N PHE A 6 47.22 14.87 66.90
CA PHE A 6 45.85 14.74 67.42
C PHE A 6 45.02 14.06 66.34
N VAL A 7 44.31 12.98 66.68
CA VAL A 7 43.31 12.34 65.81
C VAL A 7 41.95 12.92 66.20
N ILE A 8 41.38 13.71 65.29
CA ILE A 8 39.99 14.19 65.34
C ILE A 8 39.15 13.14 64.60
N LEU A 9 38.24 12.46 65.32
CA LEU A 9 37.22 11.61 64.73
C LEU A 9 36.05 12.52 64.30
N ILE A 10 35.91 12.75 62.99
CA ILE A 10 34.72 13.38 62.40
C ILE A 10 33.71 12.28 62.13
N ALA A 11 32.64 12.22 62.93
CA ALA A 11 31.45 11.43 62.63
C ALA A 11 30.60 12.18 61.60
N MET A 12 30.69 11.79 60.33
CA MET A 12 29.73 12.22 59.30
C MET A 12 28.40 11.50 59.53
N TRP A 13 27.41 12.21 60.04
CA TRP A 13 26.00 11.81 59.95
C TRP A 13 25.52 12.11 58.53
N THR A 14 25.56 11.11 57.65
CA THR A 14 24.78 11.15 56.40
C THR A 14 23.33 10.89 56.75
N ILE A 15 22.53 11.95 56.87
CA ILE A 15 21.07 11.87 56.86
C ILE A 15 20.67 11.44 55.44
N GLY A 16 20.50 10.13 55.25
CA GLY A 16 19.83 9.60 54.08
C GLY A 16 18.37 9.99 54.16
N ILE A 17 17.97 11.02 53.40
CA ILE A 17 16.56 11.28 53.11
C ILE A 17 16.09 10.08 52.28
N PRO A 18 15.12 9.27 52.74
CA PRO A 18 14.51 8.28 51.88
C PRO A 18 13.73 9.07 50.83
N TYR A 19 14.20 9.07 49.59
CA TYR A 19 13.33 9.33 48.45
C TYR A 19 12.28 8.21 48.48
N ALA A 20 11.12 8.51 49.07
CA ALA A 20 9.93 7.71 48.87
C ALA A 20 9.61 7.82 47.37
N GLN A 21 10.07 6.83 46.61
CA GLN A 21 9.66 6.65 45.22
C GLN A 21 8.16 6.33 45.30
N GLN A 22 7.33 7.36 45.08
CA GLN A 22 5.90 7.21 44.95
C GLN A 22 5.69 6.24 43.78
N GLU A 23 5.34 4.99 44.06
CA GLU A 23 4.90 4.06 43.02
C GLU A 23 3.63 4.67 42.40
N SER A 24 3.78 5.34 41.26
CA SER A 24 2.62 5.82 40.51
C SER A 24 1.85 4.60 40.04
N LEU A 25 0.65 4.40 40.58
CA LEU A 25 -0.20 3.29 40.21
C LEU A 25 -0.70 3.52 38.78
N VAL A 26 -0.31 2.68 37.82
CA VAL A 26 -0.85 2.74 36.44
C VAL A 26 -2.29 2.28 36.46
N LYS A 27 -3.21 3.16 36.05
CA LYS A 27 -4.62 2.79 35.90
C LYS A 27 -4.85 2.20 34.52
N ILE A 28 -5.31 0.95 34.45
CA ILE A 28 -5.62 0.25 33.20
C ILE A 28 -7.14 0.11 33.07
N THR A 29 -7.73 0.71 32.04
CA THR A 29 -9.18 0.67 31.76
C THR A 29 -9.48 0.10 30.37
N GLY A 30 -10.76 -0.17 30.11
CA GLY A 30 -11.24 -0.82 28.89
C GLY A 30 -11.55 -2.31 29.07
N GLU A 31 -12.30 -2.86 28.12
CA GLU A 31 -12.56 -4.31 28.05
C GLU A 31 -11.24 -5.00 27.67
N LYS A 32 -10.68 -5.82 28.57
CA LYS A 32 -9.39 -6.52 28.35
C LYS A 32 -9.55 -7.71 27.41
N LYS A 33 -9.95 -7.45 26.18
CA LYS A 33 -10.26 -8.42 25.13
C LYS A 33 -9.50 -8.11 23.84
N LYS A 34 -9.19 -9.14 23.06
CA LYS A 34 -8.51 -9.00 21.77
C LYS A 34 -9.32 -8.07 20.85
N TRP A 35 -8.64 -7.13 20.20
CA TRP A 35 -9.19 -6.04 19.38
C TRP A 35 -9.94 -4.92 20.12
N HIS A 36 -10.04 -4.96 21.45
CA HIS A 36 -10.68 -3.88 22.22
C HIS A 36 -9.65 -2.84 22.64
N LYS A 37 -10.08 -1.60 22.81
CA LYS A 37 -9.21 -0.53 23.31
C LYS A 37 -8.89 -0.75 24.79
N VAL A 38 -7.61 -0.76 25.12
CA VAL A 38 -7.08 -0.76 26.49
C VAL A 38 -6.34 0.56 26.69
N THR A 39 -6.75 1.33 27.69
CA THR A 39 -6.12 2.61 28.02
C THR A 39 -5.28 2.47 29.28
N LEU A 40 -4.00 2.86 29.19
CA LEU A 40 -3.12 2.99 30.34
C LEU A 40 -3.03 4.48 30.69
N SER A 41 -3.29 4.83 31.95
CA SER A 41 -3.17 6.18 32.47
C SER A 41 -2.05 6.25 33.51
N PHE A 42 -1.20 7.26 33.37
CA PHE A 42 -0.06 7.55 34.24
C PHE A 42 -0.24 8.93 34.83
N GLU A 43 0.08 9.08 36.12
CA GLU A 43 0.08 10.38 36.79
C GLU A 43 1.50 10.94 36.85
N GLY A 44 1.63 12.22 36.50
CA GLY A 44 2.86 12.98 36.50
C GLY A 44 2.73 14.31 37.22
N HIS A 45 3.57 15.27 36.84
CA HIS A 45 3.39 16.66 37.24
C HIS A 45 2.16 17.26 36.56
N GLU A 46 1.69 18.36 37.14
CA GLU A 46 0.58 19.12 36.59
C GLU A 46 1.07 19.94 35.41
N PHE A 47 0.41 19.78 34.27
CA PHE A 47 0.61 20.57 33.07
C PHE A 47 -0.70 21.28 32.71
N SER A 48 -0.63 22.18 31.73
CA SER A 48 -1.79 22.86 31.16
C SER A 48 -1.58 23.01 29.67
N GLU A 49 -2.66 23.00 28.91
CA GLU A 49 -2.66 23.30 27.47
C GLU A 49 -1.93 24.61 27.18
N TYR A 50 -2.11 25.62 28.04
CA TYR A 50 -1.50 26.95 27.91
C TYR A 50 -0.31 27.17 28.86
N GLY A 51 0.15 26.11 29.53
CA GLY A 51 1.24 26.19 30.51
C GLY A 51 2.59 26.58 29.90
N LYS A 52 3.48 27.13 30.73
CA LYS A 52 4.85 27.55 30.31
C LYS A 52 5.62 26.39 29.67
N GLU A 53 5.56 25.21 30.26
CA GLU A 53 6.09 23.99 29.63
C GLU A 53 5.08 23.45 28.63
N ASN A 54 5.52 23.03 27.44
CA ASN A 54 4.63 22.45 26.44
C ASN A 54 4.58 20.92 26.59
N PRO A 55 3.50 20.34 27.15
CA PRO A 55 3.40 18.89 27.32
C PRO A 55 3.32 18.15 25.98
N PHE A 56 2.88 18.80 24.91
CA PHE A 56 2.70 18.14 23.61
C PHE A 56 4.00 18.03 22.82
N LEU A 57 4.90 19.00 22.97
CA LEU A 57 6.15 19.09 22.18
C LEU A 57 7.40 18.68 22.97
N ASP A 58 7.48 19.07 24.24
CA ASP A 58 8.71 18.94 25.05
C ASP A 58 8.72 17.69 25.96
N TYR A 59 7.71 16.83 25.81
CA TYR A 59 7.58 15.57 26.51
C TYR A 59 7.18 14.45 25.54
N ARG A 60 7.72 13.25 25.76
CA ARG A 60 7.40 12.07 24.96
C ARG A 60 7.08 10.88 25.85
N LEU A 61 5.83 10.44 25.78
CA LEU A 61 5.40 9.13 26.26
C LEU A 61 5.45 8.11 25.12
N SER A 62 6.09 6.97 25.36
CA SER A 62 6.03 5.79 24.50
C SER A 62 5.97 4.53 25.36
N VAL A 63 5.05 3.63 25.04
CA VAL A 63 4.89 2.38 25.79
C VAL A 63 5.12 1.20 24.85
N THR A 64 6.09 0.35 25.20
CA THR A 64 6.38 -0.87 24.47
C THR A 64 5.58 -2.01 25.06
N PHE A 65 4.64 -2.57 24.31
CA PHE A 65 3.85 -3.74 24.64
C PHE A 65 4.44 -5.00 24.00
N LYS A 66 4.48 -6.11 24.74
CA LYS A 66 4.99 -7.39 24.26
C LYS A 66 4.10 -8.55 24.66
N ASN A 67 3.78 -9.42 23.70
CA ASN A 67 3.19 -10.74 23.91
C ASN A 67 3.89 -11.73 22.98
N LYS A 68 4.61 -12.69 23.58
CA LYS A 68 5.49 -13.63 22.85
C LYS A 68 6.47 -12.86 21.96
N ASP A 69 6.37 -13.04 20.63
CA ASP A 69 7.22 -12.41 19.63
C ASP A 69 6.63 -11.10 19.08
N LYS A 70 5.37 -10.76 19.42
CA LYS A 70 4.76 -9.49 18.99
C LYS A 70 5.17 -8.36 19.91
N ILE A 71 5.60 -7.26 19.31
CA ILE A 71 6.06 -6.05 19.99
C ILE A 71 5.42 -4.84 19.30
N TYR A 72 4.83 -3.96 20.10
CA TYR A 72 4.30 -2.67 19.65
C TYR A 72 4.89 -1.56 20.50
N THR A 73 5.43 -0.53 19.87
CA THR A 73 5.79 0.72 20.58
C THR A 73 4.75 1.77 20.23
N VAL A 74 3.87 2.06 21.18
CA VAL A 74 2.73 2.95 20.96
C VAL A 74 3.02 4.32 21.59
N PRO A 75 2.88 5.42 20.82
CA PRO A 75 3.04 6.75 21.38
C PRO A 75 1.88 7.09 22.33
N GLY A 76 2.19 7.77 23.43
CA GLY A 76 1.20 8.35 24.33
C GLY A 76 1.03 9.85 24.15
N PHE A 77 0.05 10.39 24.84
CA PHE A 77 -0.33 11.81 24.77
C PHE A 77 -0.68 12.36 26.15
N TYR A 78 -0.62 13.67 26.29
CA TYR A 78 -1.07 14.38 27.48
C TYR A 78 -2.59 14.47 27.48
N ALA A 79 -3.23 14.17 28.61
CA ALA A 79 -4.67 13.95 28.71
C ALA A 79 -5.34 14.79 29.81
N ALA A 80 -4.74 15.92 30.21
CA ALA A 80 -5.24 16.78 31.29
C ALA A 80 -5.55 15.99 32.58
N ASP A 81 -6.81 15.93 33.00
CA ASP A 81 -7.28 15.19 34.17
C ASP A 81 -7.59 13.70 33.90
N GLY A 82 -7.42 13.25 32.65
CA GLY A 82 -7.69 11.90 32.19
C GLY A 82 -9.16 11.60 31.89
N ASN A 83 -10.05 12.60 32.01
CA ASN A 83 -11.48 12.52 31.77
C ASN A 83 -12.00 13.81 31.08
N ALA A 84 -11.17 14.43 30.25
CA ALA A 84 -11.38 15.78 29.73
C ALA A 84 -12.65 15.92 28.89
N ALA A 85 -13.13 14.84 28.25
CA ALA A 85 -14.41 14.87 27.54
C ALA A 85 -15.61 15.20 28.43
N GLU A 86 -15.55 14.83 29.72
CA GLU A 86 -16.59 15.08 30.71
C GLU A 86 -16.34 16.36 31.51
N SER A 87 -15.08 16.63 31.86
CA SER A 87 -14.72 17.76 32.74
C SER A 87 -14.43 19.07 32.00
N SER A 88 -14.21 19.02 30.67
CA SER A 88 -13.62 20.11 29.89
C SER A 88 -12.27 20.60 30.45
N ALA A 89 -11.50 19.71 31.09
CA ALA A 89 -10.25 20.08 31.72
C ALA A 89 -9.17 20.44 30.69
N GLU A 90 -8.56 21.62 30.86
CA GLU A 90 -7.42 22.13 30.09
C GLU A 90 -6.07 21.90 30.83
N GLU A 91 -6.13 21.36 32.06
CA GLU A 91 -4.98 21.10 32.91
C GLU A 91 -5.14 19.83 33.74
N GLY A 92 -4.04 19.30 34.22
CA GLY A 92 -4.02 18.09 35.03
C GLY A 92 -2.70 17.33 34.94
N LYS A 93 -2.72 16.10 35.47
CA LYS A 93 -1.52 15.30 35.73
C LYS A 93 -1.44 14.04 34.87
N VAL A 94 -2.43 13.80 34.01
CA VAL A 94 -2.63 12.49 33.38
C VAL A 94 -2.02 12.43 32.00
N TRP A 95 -1.31 11.34 31.75
CA TRP A 95 -0.82 10.93 30.44
C TRP A 95 -1.44 9.59 30.07
N GLN A 96 -1.80 9.41 28.81
CA GLN A 96 -2.47 8.19 28.35
C GLN A 96 -1.77 7.55 27.15
N VAL A 97 -1.90 6.22 27.07
CA VAL A 97 -1.65 5.43 25.86
C VAL A 97 -2.86 4.57 25.58
N ARG A 98 -3.32 4.55 24.33
CA ARG A 98 -4.41 3.69 23.84
C ARG A 98 -3.84 2.55 23.01
N PHE A 99 -4.02 1.32 23.48
CA PHE A 99 -3.52 0.10 22.84
C PHE A 99 -4.67 -0.83 22.44
N ARG A 100 -4.61 -1.40 21.22
CA ARG A 100 -5.52 -2.47 20.79
C ARG A 100 -4.75 -3.79 20.59
N PRO A 101 -4.74 -4.69 21.59
CA PRO A 101 -4.04 -5.97 21.51
C PRO A 101 -4.66 -6.85 20.44
N ASP A 102 -3.81 -7.50 19.64
CA ASP A 102 -4.22 -8.41 18.56
C ASP A 102 -3.98 -9.89 18.91
N GLU A 103 -3.60 -10.17 20.15
CA GLU A 103 -3.40 -11.53 20.69
C GLU A 103 -4.01 -11.70 22.07
N ILE A 104 -4.50 -12.91 22.31
CA ILE A 104 -4.96 -13.38 23.61
C ILE A 104 -3.74 -13.71 24.48
N GLY A 105 -3.91 -13.59 25.80
CA GLY A 105 -2.90 -13.95 26.79
C GLY A 105 -2.28 -12.73 27.46
N GLU A 106 -1.17 -12.95 28.14
CA GLU A 106 -0.50 -11.92 28.93
C GLU A 106 0.33 -10.98 28.05
N TRP A 107 0.01 -9.69 28.12
CA TRP A 107 0.80 -8.61 27.53
C TRP A 107 1.61 -7.93 28.64
N HIS A 108 2.91 -7.80 28.41
CA HIS A 108 3.81 -7.03 29.26
C HIS A 108 4.04 -5.66 28.64
N TYR A 109 4.22 -4.64 29.46
CA TYR A 109 4.58 -3.30 28.97
C TYR A 109 5.80 -2.73 29.67
N THR A 110 6.51 -1.84 28.98
CA THR A 110 7.60 -1.01 29.51
C THR A 110 7.43 0.41 29.02
N VAL A 111 7.53 1.38 29.94
CA VAL A 111 7.28 2.79 29.67
C VAL A 111 8.59 3.53 29.42
N SER A 112 8.62 4.39 28.40
CA SER A 112 9.62 5.42 28.18
C SER A 112 8.92 6.77 28.29
N PHE A 113 9.32 7.59 29.26
CA PHE A 113 8.80 8.94 29.45
C PHE A 113 9.95 9.93 29.59
N ARG A 114 10.06 10.85 28.63
CA ARG A 114 11.23 11.72 28.50
C ARG A 114 10.87 13.17 28.33
N LYS A 115 11.71 14.04 28.87
CA LYS A 115 11.64 15.50 28.75
C LYS A 115 12.81 16.02 27.92
N GLY A 116 12.54 16.98 27.05
CA GLY A 116 13.57 17.65 26.26
C GLY A 116 12.94 18.50 25.17
N LYS A 117 13.68 19.49 24.65
CA LYS A 117 13.20 20.36 23.59
C LYS A 117 12.76 19.55 22.36
N GLU A 118 11.52 19.75 21.89
CA GLU A 118 10.97 19.12 20.67
C GLU A 118 11.07 17.58 20.66
N ILE A 119 11.16 16.95 21.84
CA ILE A 119 11.40 15.51 21.97
C ILE A 119 10.24 14.66 21.44
N ALA A 120 9.00 15.19 21.46
CA ALA A 120 7.82 14.47 21.02
C ALA A 120 7.92 13.97 19.57
N ILE A 121 8.63 14.71 18.72
CA ILE A 121 8.76 14.45 17.27
C ILE A 121 10.12 13.88 16.87
N SER A 122 10.98 13.54 17.84
CA SER A 122 12.28 12.93 17.58
C SER A 122 12.16 11.41 17.37
N ASP A 123 12.84 10.89 16.34
CA ASP A 123 12.99 9.45 16.10
C ASP A 123 13.92 8.76 17.11
N ASP A 124 14.82 9.51 17.77
CA ASP A 124 15.74 8.96 18.75
C ASP A 124 15.01 8.73 20.08
N LEU A 125 14.71 7.46 20.38
CA LEU A 125 14.03 7.05 21.60
C LEU A 125 14.83 7.34 22.89
N GLU A 126 16.14 7.57 22.77
CA GLU A 126 17.07 7.76 23.89
C GLU A 126 17.49 9.21 24.14
N ILE A 127 17.09 10.16 23.29
CA ILE A 127 17.37 11.58 23.52
C ILE A 127 16.54 12.14 24.70
N GLY A 128 17.04 13.20 25.33
CA GLY A 128 16.42 13.87 26.47
C GLY A 128 16.53 13.09 27.77
N GLU A 129 16.02 13.69 28.84
CA GLU A 129 16.16 13.19 30.19
C GLU A 129 14.96 12.29 30.55
N PRO A 130 15.21 11.03 30.97
CA PRO A 130 14.20 10.21 31.62
C PRO A 130 13.58 10.95 32.81
N THR A 131 12.25 10.89 32.94
CA THR A 131 11.55 11.58 34.04
C THR A 131 10.33 10.82 34.53
N LEU A 132 9.80 11.21 35.70
CA LEU A 132 8.58 10.67 36.30
C LEU A 132 8.53 9.13 36.31
N PHE A 133 7.57 8.55 35.59
CA PHE A 133 7.29 7.11 35.53
C PHE A 133 8.09 6.38 34.43
N ASN A 134 9.19 6.97 33.94
CA ASN A 134 10.08 6.31 33.00
C ASN A 134 10.62 4.97 33.55
N GLY A 135 10.64 3.94 32.70
CA GLY A 135 11.13 2.61 33.06
C GLY A 135 10.11 1.76 33.82
N GLN A 136 8.92 2.30 34.14
CA GLN A 136 7.85 1.53 34.76
C GLN A 136 7.44 0.34 33.88
N LYS A 137 7.13 -0.79 34.51
CA LYS A 137 6.74 -2.04 33.86
C LYS A 137 5.47 -2.59 34.50
N GLY A 138 4.74 -3.41 33.75
CA GLY A 138 3.61 -4.16 34.27
C GLY A 138 3.09 -5.16 33.23
N SER A 139 2.00 -5.82 33.55
CA SER A 139 1.30 -6.71 32.62
C SER A 139 -0.21 -6.65 32.79
N PHE A 140 -0.93 -7.12 31.78
CA PHE A 140 -2.36 -7.40 31.84
C PHE A 140 -2.70 -8.57 30.94
N PHE A 141 -3.74 -9.31 31.30
CA PHE A 141 -4.23 -10.45 30.52
C PHE A 141 -5.33 -10.01 29.55
N ILE A 142 -5.28 -10.53 28.32
CA ILE A 142 -6.26 -10.30 27.26
C ILE A 142 -7.05 -11.56 26.96
N GLU A 143 -8.37 -11.46 27.03
CA GLU A 143 -9.33 -12.52 26.74
C GLU A 143 -9.77 -12.52 25.26
N PRO A 144 -10.44 -13.58 24.78
CA PRO A 144 -11.13 -13.56 23.50
C PRO A 144 -12.19 -12.44 23.40
N THR A 145 -12.35 -11.88 22.21
CA THR A 145 -13.46 -10.96 21.91
C THR A 145 -14.80 -11.72 21.97
N ASP A 146 -15.83 -11.04 22.47
CA ASP A 146 -17.21 -11.52 22.48
C ASP A 146 -18.11 -10.75 21.48
N LYS A 147 -17.51 -9.86 20.71
CA LYS A 147 -18.23 -9.07 19.70
C LYS A 147 -18.48 -9.92 18.45
N ILE A 148 -19.57 -9.62 17.75
CA ILE A 148 -20.01 -10.32 16.54
C ILE A 148 -20.49 -9.31 15.48
N GLY A 149 -20.72 -9.80 14.26
CA GLY A 149 -21.38 -9.02 13.21
C GLY A 149 -20.51 -7.91 12.64
N LYS A 150 -21.08 -6.69 12.52
CA LYS A 150 -20.43 -5.55 11.86
C LYS A 150 -19.39 -4.82 12.72
N ASP A 151 -19.44 -4.99 14.03
CA ASP A 151 -18.47 -4.41 14.97
C ASP A 151 -17.05 -4.82 14.57
N PHE A 152 -16.16 -3.86 14.32
CA PHE A 152 -14.80 -4.17 13.89
C PHE A 152 -14.02 -4.97 14.94
N ARG A 153 -14.39 -4.91 16.22
CA ARG A 153 -13.79 -5.74 17.28
C ARG A 153 -14.09 -7.23 17.13
N ALA A 154 -15.10 -7.59 16.33
CA ALA A 154 -15.39 -8.97 15.94
C ALA A 154 -14.54 -9.43 14.73
N LYS A 155 -14.06 -8.48 13.92
CA LYS A 155 -13.40 -8.73 12.64
C LYS A 155 -11.89 -8.46 12.66
N GLY A 156 -11.40 -7.72 13.64
CA GLY A 156 -10.03 -7.25 13.72
C GLY A 156 -9.75 -6.05 12.83
N ARG A 157 -8.47 -5.69 12.70
CA ARG A 157 -8.02 -4.51 11.96
C ARG A 157 -8.16 -4.71 10.44
N LEU A 158 -8.52 -3.65 9.71
CA LEU A 158 -8.44 -3.61 8.24
C LEU A 158 -6.97 -3.53 7.81
N GLN A 159 -6.56 -4.45 6.93
CA GLN A 159 -5.20 -4.52 6.40
C GLN A 159 -5.23 -4.52 4.88
N LEU A 160 -4.35 -3.73 4.28
CA LEU A 160 -4.12 -3.78 2.85
C LEU A 160 -3.46 -5.12 2.46
N ARG A 161 -3.92 -5.72 1.36
CA ARG A 161 -3.33 -6.90 0.75
C ARG A 161 -2.72 -6.57 -0.60
N ASP A 162 -1.81 -7.41 -1.09
CA ASP A 162 -1.12 -7.23 -2.37
C ASP A 162 -2.05 -7.12 -3.59
N ASN A 163 -3.28 -7.62 -3.46
CA ASN A 163 -4.34 -7.45 -4.47
C ASN A 163 -5.03 -6.08 -4.40
N GLY A 164 -4.52 -5.14 -3.60
CA GLY A 164 -4.94 -3.76 -3.44
C GLY A 164 -6.32 -3.58 -2.79
N TYR A 165 -6.86 -4.62 -2.16
CA TYR A 165 -8.08 -4.56 -1.36
C TYR A 165 -7.77 -4.62 0.13
N LEU A 166 -8.66 -4.06 0.94
CA LEU A 166 -8.60 -4.19 2.40
C LEU A 166 -9.23 -5.52 2.83
N GLN A 167 -8.66 -6.12 3.87
CA GLN A 167 -9.15 -7.36 4.47
C GLN A 167 -9.06 -7.29 6.00
N PHE A 168 -10.09 -7.79 6.67
CA PHE A 168 -10.11 -7.91 8.13
C PHE A 168 -9.12 -8.96 8.63
N ALA A 169 -8.30 -8.59 9.61
CA ALA A 169 -7.20 -9.42 10.13
C ALA A 169 -7.68 -10.69 10.85
N GLU A 170 -8.85 -10.67 11.51
CA GLU A 170 -9.36 -11.85 12.23
C GLU A 170 -10.14 -12.79 11.32
N THR A 171 -11.08 -12.24 10.54
CA THR A 171 -12.04 -13.06 9.79
C THR A 171 -11.59 -13.38 8.37
N GLY A 172 -10.63 -12.64 7.83
CA GLY A 172 -10.25 -12.72 6.42
C GLY A 172 -11.33 -12.19 5.47
N GLU A 173 -12.38 -11.53 5.97
CA GLU A 173 -13.42 -10.91 5.14
C GLU A 173 -12.82 -9.71 4.38
N TYR A 174 -13.04 -9.65 3.06
CA TYR A 174 -12.66 -8.47 2.27
C TYR A 174 -13.63 -7.32 2.47
N PHE A 175 -13.08 -6.11 2.54
CA PHE A 175 -13.83 -4.88 2.73
C PHE A 175 -13.97 -4.11 1.42
N LEU A 176 -15.22 -3.78 1.08
CA LEU A 176 -15.55 -2.78 0.06
C LEU A 176 -16.24 -1.61 0.75
N LYS A 177 -15.73 -0.42 0.43
CA LYS A 177 -16.12 0.86 0.99
C LYS A 177 -17.39 1.40 0.33
N GLY A 178 -18.30 1.92 1.14
CA GLY A 178 -19.48 2.68 0.72
C GLY A 178 -19.90 3.59 1.86
N GLY A 179 -19.74 4.89 1.69
CA GLY A 179 -19.85 5.83 2.79
C GLY A 179 -20.21 7.25 2.40
N ALA A 180 -20.21 8.11 3.41
CA ALA A 180 -20.45 9.53 3.26
C ALA A 180 -19.13 10.25 2.99
N GLY A 181 -19.07 10.99 1.88
CA GLY A 181 -17.98 11.91 1.51
C GLY A 181 -18.21 13.33 2.00
N SER A 182 -19.40 13.58 2.56
CA SER A 182 -19.89 14.88 2.98
C SER A 182 -20.78 14.72 4.22
N PRO A 183 -20.83 15.70 5.15
CA PRO A 183 -20.05 16.93 5.07
C PRO A 183 -18.57 16.71 5.42
N GLU A 184 -17.65 17.33 4.69
CA GLU A 184 -16.21 17.24 4.97
C GLU A 184 -15.87 17.75 6.39
N ASN A 185 -16.62 18.75 6.85
CA ASN A 185 -16.51 19.38 8.17
C ASN A 185 -17.37 18.69 9.23
N PHE A 186 -17.54 17.36 9.14
CA PHE A 186 -18.33 16.56 10.09
C PHE A 186 -18.00 16.81 11.57
N LEU A 187 -16.74 17.16 11.86
CA LEU A 187 -16.26 17.44 13.22
C LEU A 187 -16.54 18.87 13.70
N GLY A 188 -17.08 19.76 12.85
CA GLY A 188 -17.54 21.12 13.18
C GLY A 188 -18.83 21.13 14.00
N TYR A 189 -18.93 20.31 15.05
CA TYR A 189 -20.14 20.00 15.80
C TYR A 189 -20.28 20.83 17.10
N TYR A 190 -21.49 21.33 17.36
CA TYR A 190 -21.77 22.36 18.39
C TYR A 190 -21.62 21.95 19.84
N GLU A 191 -21.53 20.65 20.14
CA GLU A 191 -21.33 20.18 21.51
C GLU A 191 -19.92 19.66 21.78
N PHE A 192 -19.02 19.80 20.81
CA PHE A 192 -17.59 19.69 21.09
C PHE A 192 -17.07 20.97 21.72
N ASP A 193 -16.19 20.82 22.70
CA ASP A 193 -15.55 21.94 23.37
C ASP A 193 -14.66 22.72 22.38
N GLN A 194 -14.56 24.03 22.60
CA GLN A 194 -13.78 24.99 21.81
C GLN A 194 -13.84 24.79 20.28
N THR A 195 -15.03 24.46 19.76
CA THR A 195 -15.29 24.24 18.33
C THR A 195 -16.18 25.37 17.81
N PRO A 196 -15.78 26.10 16.76
CA PRO A 196 -16.63 27.11 16.12
C PRO A 196 -17.72 26.47 15.26
N ALA A 197 -18.67 25.81 15.90
CA ALA A 197 -19.48 24.83 15.22
C ALA A 197 -20.40 25.36 14.12
N SER A 198 -20.47 24.59 13.04
CA SER A 198 -21.39 24.76 11.92
C SER A 198 -22.54 23.75 11.94
N HIS A 199 -22.41 22.66 12.70
CA HIS A 199 -23.32 21.50 12.64
C HIS A 199 -24.04 21.18 13.95
N LYS A 200 -25.29 20.70 13.82
CA LYS A 200 -26.11 20.21 14.94
C LYS A 200 -26.64 18.80 14.77
N TYR A 201 -26.82 18.34 13.53
CA TYR A 201 -27.39 17.03 13.19
C TYR A 201 -28.73 16.73 13.88
N THR A 202 -29.49 17.76 14.26
CA THR A 202 -30.74 17.63 15.04
C THR A 202 -31.71 16.58 14.50
N PRO A 203 -31.90 16.41 13.17
CA PRO A 203 -32.76 15.36 12.62
C PRO A 203 -32.39 13.93 13.06
N HIS A 204 -31.14 13.72 13.45
CA HIS A 204 -30.60 12.43 13.88
C HIS A 204 -30.70 12.17 15.38
N ILE A 205 -31.21 13.10 16.20
CA ILE A 205 -31.38 12.84 17.64
C ILE A 205 -32.28 11.63 17.93
N LYS A 206 -33.25 11.36 17.03
CA LYS A 206 -34.15 10.20 17.10
C LYS A 206 -33.47 8.87 16.82
N ASP A 207 -32.27 8.90 16.23
CA ASP A 207 -31.49 7.72 15.87
C ASP A 207 -30.55 7.29 17.00
N TRP A 208 -30.31 8.17 17.96
CA TRP A 208 -29.63 7.84 19.21
C TRP A 208 -30.50 6.88 20.02
N LYS A 209 -29.87 5.84 20.58
CA LYS A 209 -30.53 4.77 21.33
C LYS A 209 -30.02 4.75 22.76
N GLN A 210 -30.85 4.26 23.68
CA GLN A 210 -30.42 4.06 25.06
C GLN A 210 -29.19 3.13 25.11
N GLY A 211 -28.13 3.59 25.76
CA GLY A 211 -26.84 2.88 25.84
C GLY A 211 -25.80 3.34 24.82
N ASP A 212 -26.19 4.15 23.84
CA ASP A 212 -25.22 4.86 22.99
C ASP A 212 -24.45 5.88 23.82
N PRO A 213 -23.19 6.18 23.44
CA PRO A 213 -22.37 7.09 24.20
C PRO A 213 -22.90 8.53 24.15
N THR A 214 -22.57 9.27 25.20
CA THR A 214 -22.74 10.72 25.36
C THR A 214 -21.62 11.22 26.24
N TRP A 215 -21.41 12.54 26.28
CA TRP A 215 -20.59 13.20 27.30
C TRP A 215 -21.39 14.30 28.01
N GLN A 216 -20.89 14.81 29.14
CA GLN A 216 -21.42 15.95 29.88
C GLN A 216 -22.93 15.91 30.06
N ASN A 217 -23.43 14.79 30.58
CA ASN A 217 -24.84 14.58 30.87
C ASN A 217 -25.77 14.70 29.64
N GLY A 218 -25.31 14.23 28.47
CA GLY A 218 -26.18 14.00 27.32
C GLY A 218 -25.82 14.76 26.05
N LYS A 219 -24.69 15.48 26.02
CA LYS A 219 -24.09 15.99 24.78
C LYS A 219 -23.67 14.83 23.86
N GLY A 220 -23.66 15.11 22.57
CA GLY A 220 -23.23 14.18 21.51
C GLY A 220 -24.34 13.34 20.89
N LYS A 221 -25.59 13.45 21.36
CA LYS A 221 -26.67 12.54 20.92
C LYS A 221 -26.91 12.60 19.42
N SER A 222 -26.94 13.78 18.81
CA SER A 222 -27.27 13.90 17.39
C SER A 222 -26.15 13.44 16.47
N ILE A 223 -24.87 13.74 16.76
CA ILE A 223 -23.75 13.23 15.96
C ILE A 223 -23.61 11.71 16.07
N ILE A 224 -23.82 11.13 17.26
CA ILE A 224 -23.87 9.68 17.47
C ILE A 224 -25.07 9.05 16.75
N GLY A 225 -26.23 9.68 16.82
CA GLY A 225 -27.42 9.28 16.06
C GLY A 225 -27.21 9.32 14.54
N ALA A 226 -26.46 10.30 14.02
CA ALA A 226 -26.17 10.40 12.60
C ALA A 226 -25.37 9.18 12.11
N LEU A 227 -24.38 8.74 12.89
CA LEU A 227 -23.62 7.52 12.60
C LEU A 227 -24.49 6.26 12.73
N ASN A 228 -25.38 6.19 13.72
CA ASN A 228 -26.34 5.09 13.83
C ASN A 228 -27.21 4.96 12.58
N TYR A 229 -27.69 6.08 12.06
CA TYR A 229 -28.47 6.11 10.82
C TYR A 229 -27.65 5.57 9.64
N LEU A 230 -26.44 6.09 9.39
CA LEU A 230 -25.60 5.57 8.30
C LEU A 230 -25.32 4.08 8.43
N SER A 231 -25.00 3.62 9.64
CA SER A 231 -24.74 2.20 9.90
C SER A 231 -26.00 1.33 9.75
N GLN A 232 -27.19 1.89 9.96
CA GLN A 232 -28.47 1.22 9.69
C GLN A 232 -28.69 1.09 8.18
N GLU A 233 -28.39 2.14 7.40
CA GLU A 233 -28.39 2.15 5.93
C GLU A 233 -27.20 1.36 5.33
N GLN A 234 -26.48 0.60 6.14
CA GLN A 234 -25.39 -0.29 5.75
C GLN A 234 -24.16 0.42 5.16
N MET A 235 -24.02 1.73 5.38
CA MET A 235 -22.81 2.47 5.06
C MET A 235 -21.72 2.17 6.09
N ASN A 236 -20.47 2.15 5.62
CA ASN A 236 -19.33 1.63 6.38
C ASN A 236 -18.07 2.50 6.30
N SER A 237 -18.22 3.76 5.89
CA SER A 237 -17.15 4.75 5.83
C SER A 237 -17.71 6.14 6.05
N VAL A 238 -16.95 6.99 6.72
CA VAL A 238 -17.20 8.44 6.81
C VAL A 238 -15.88 9.16 6.57
N TYR A 239 -15.91 10.03 5.56
CA TYR A 239 -14.90 11.00 5.20
C TYR A 239 -15.05 12.25 6.06
N PHE A 240 -13.97 12.76 6.63
CA PHE A 240 -13.98 14.04 7.33
C PHE A 240 -12.58 14.64 7.45
N LEU A 241 -12.52 15.97 7.44
CA LEU A 241 -11.32 16.74 7.72
C LEU A 241 -11.03 16.76 9.22
N THR A 242 -9.76 16.59 9.58
CA THR A 242 -9.27 16.83 10.95
C THR A 242 -8.70 18.24 11.13
N MET A 243 -8.54 18.98 10.03
CA MET A 243 -8.19 20.40 10.01
C MET A 243 -8.72 21.04 8.72
N ASN A 244 -9.45 22.14 8.84
CA ASN A 244 -9.88 22.98 7.71
C ASN A 244 -9.67 24.49 7.95
N ILE A 245 -8.69 24.85 8.79
CA ILE A 245 -8.34 26.25 9.03
C ILE A 245 -7.85 26.88 7.72
N GLN A 246 -8.33 28.08 7.39
CA GLN A 246 -8.13 28.75 6.08
C GLN A 246 -8.79 28.07 4.88
N GLY A 247 -9.43 26.93 5.11
CA GLY A 247 -10.19 26.16 4.15
C GLY A 247 -11.60 26.63 3.85
N ASP A 248 -12.42 25.71 3.37
CA ASP A 248 -13.82 25.95 3.05
C ASP A 248 -14.69 26.04 4.31
N GLY A 249 -14.61 25.04 5.20
CA GLY A 249 -15.42 25.00 6.43
C GLY A 249 -14.95 25.93 7.55
N LYS A 250 -13.62 26.09 7.74
CA LYS A 250 -12.98 26.95 8.77
C LYS A 250 -13.47 26.72 10.20
N ASP A 251 -13.88 25.50 10.53
CA ASP A 251 -14.59 25.17 11.76
C ASP A 251 -14.06 23.94 12.51
N THR A 252 -13.03 23.29 11.98
CA THR A 252 -12.51 22.03 12.47
C THR A 252 -10.99 22.10 12.64
N TRP A 253 -10.50 21.82 13.84
CA TRP A 253 -9.07 21.68 14.16
C TRP A 253 -8.86 21.01 15.53
N PRO A 254 -7.68 20.41 15.78
CA PRO A 254 -7.40 19.72 17.05
C PRO A 254 -6.79 20.63 18.13
N TRP A 255 -6.37 21.85 17.78
CA TRP A 255 -5.67 22.78 18.66
C TRP A 255 -6.59 23.50 19.66
N SER A 256 -5.96 24.05 20.70
CA SER A 256 -6.62 24.84 21.75
C SER A 256 -6.97 26.27 21.32
N ASP A 257 -6.51 26.71 20.14
CA ASP A 257 -6.93 27.97 19.51
C ASP A 257 -6.75 27.88 17.98
N ILE A 258 -7.50 28.70 17.24
CA ILE A 258 -7.43 28.76 15.76
C ILE A 258 -6.04 29.18 15.23
N ASN A 259 -5.25 29.93 16.00
CA ASN A 259 -3.89 30.36 15.61
C ASN A 259 -2.78 29.50 16.22
N GLU A 260 -3.12 28.51 17.06
CA GLU A 260 -2.17 27.64 17.74
C GLU A 260 -1.79 26.41 16.89
N ARG A 261 -0.53 25.97 16.92
CA ARG A 261 -0.01 24.84 16.11
C ARG A 261 0.82 23.82 16.89
N TYR A 262 1.07 24.10 18.16
CA TYR A 262 1.91 23.32 19.06
C TYR A 262 1.19 22.84 20.33
N ARG A 263 -0.06 23.25 20.56
CA ARG A 263 -0.84 22.90 21.76
C ARG A 263 -2.25 22.46 21.38
N PHE A 264 -2.67 21.33 21.94
CA PHE A 264 -3.90 20.64 21.57
C PHE A 264 -4.98 20.80 22.62
N ASP A 265 -6.24 20.76 22.19
CA ASP A 265 -7.40 20.73 23.07
C ASP A 265 -7.69 19.30 23.51
N CYS A 266 -7.38 18.98 24.77
CA CYS A 266 -7.54 17.65 25.33
C CYS A 266 -9.01 17.24 25.39
N SER A 267 -9.90 18.17 25.75
CA SER A 267 -11.34 17.92 25.92
C SER A 267 -12.04 17.60 24.60
N LYS A 268 -11.81 18.43 23.58
CA LYS A 268 -12.30 18.23 22.20
C LYS A 268 -11.82 16.89 21.63
N LEU A 269 -10.52 16.60 21.76
CA LEU A 269 -9.94 15.37 21.21
C LEU A 269 -10.42 14.10 21.93
N ASP A 270 -10.73 14.18 23.24
CA ASP A 270 -11.37 13.07 23.94
C ASP A 270 -12.86 12.93 23.59
N GLN A 271 -13.56 14.01 23.22
CA GLN A 271 -14.92 13.93 22.68
C GLN A 271 -14.94 13.32 21.27
N TRP A 272 -13.95 13.64 20.42
CA TRP A 272 -13.75 12.97 19.13
C TRP A 272 -13.53 11.46 19.30
N GLU A 273 -12.73 11.06 20.28
CA GLU A 273 -12.52 9.63 20.60
C GLU A 273 -13.83 8.90 20.90
N ILE A 274 -14.78 9.52 21.62
CA ILE A 274 -16.08 8.92 21.91
C ILE A 274 -16.83 8.60 20.60
N VAL A 275 -16.79 9.53 19.63
CA VAL A 275 -17.40 9.35 18.31
C VAL A 275 -16.69 8.26 17.52
N PHE A 276 -15.37 8.24 17.51
CA PHE A 276 -14.58 7.27 16.74
C PHE A 276 -14.65 5.85 17.32
N ASP A 277 -14.70 5.70 18.64
CA ASP A 277 -14.98 4.42 19.29
C ASP A 277 -16.37 3.88 18.91
N HIS A 278 -17.34 4.77 18.75
CA HIS A 278 -18.67 4.39 18.28
C HIS A 278 -18.66 3.93 16.82
N MET A 279 -17.87 4.59 15.96
CA MET A 279 -17.66 4.15 14.57
C MET A 279 -17.10 2.74 14.46
N ASP A 280 -16.12 2.36 15.28
CA ASP A 280 -15.60 0.97 15.34
C ASP A 280 -16.72 -0.03 15.69
N LYS A 281 -17.60 0.29 16.66
CA LYS A 281 -18.74 -0.56 17.05
C LYS A 281 -19.76 -0.72 15.93
N LEU A 282 -19.96 0.35 15.16
CA LEU A 282 -20.88 0.39 14.02
C LEU A 282 -20.31 -0.22 12.74
N GLY A 283 -19.01 -0.53 12.73
CA GLY A 283 -18.33 -1.06 11.55
C GLY A 283 -18.09 0.00 10.47
N ILE A 284 -17.80 1.22 10.89
CA ILE A 284 -17.54 2.38 10.03
C ILE A 284 -16.04 2.69 10.04
N MET A 285 -15.43 2.70 8.86
CA MET A 285 -14.06 3.15 8.65
C MET A 285 -13.95 4.67 8.83
N LEU A 286 -12.90 5.10 9.53
CA LEU A 286 -12.51 6.49 9.71
C LEU A 286 -11.65 6.90 8.52
N HIS A 287 -12.20 7.69 7.59
CA HIS A 287 -11.46 8.26 6.49
C HIS A 287 -11.06 9.68 6.85
N MET A 288 -9.88 9.80 7.46
CA MET A 288 -9.38 11.03 8.10
C MET A 288 -8.54 11.83 7.11
N VAL A 289 -9.00 13.02 6.75
CA VAL A 289 -8.35 13.89 5.79
C VAL A 289 -7.64 15.01 6.54
N THR A 290 -6.33 15.14 6.31
CA THR A 290 -5.51 15.94 7.23
C THR A 290 -5.46 17.43 6.90
N GLN A 291 -5.90 17.82 5.71
CA GLN A 291 -5.82 19.17 5.15
C GLN A 291 -6.55 19.21 3.79
N GLU A 292 -6.62 20.38 3.18
CA GLU A 292 -7.19 20.63 1.85
C GLU A 292 -6.24 21.51 1.01
N THR A 293 -6.61 21.82 -0.23
CA THR A 293 -5.77 22.62 -1.16
C THR A 293 -5.48 24.01 -0.61
N GLU A 294 -6.46 24.60 0.08
CA GLU A 294 -6.44 25.94 0.62
C GLU A 294 -5.44 26.08 1.78
N ASN A 295 -5.22 25.00 2.54
CA ASN A 295 -4.44 25.03 3.77
C ASN A 295 -3.29 24.02 3.82
N GLU A 296 -2.96 23.37 2.70
CA GLU A 296 -1.84 22.43 2.64
C GLU A 296 -0.49 23.06 3.03
N LEU A 297 -0.36 24.39 2.91
CA LEU A 297 0.83 25.15 3.33
C LEU A 297 0.75 25.72 4.76
N LEU A 298 -0.35 25.49 5.49
CA LEU A 298 -0.57 26.09 6.81
C LEU A 298 0.46 25.65 7.84
N LEU A 299 0.81 24.35 7.82
CA LEU A 299 1.83 23.78 8.69
C LEU A 299 3.17 23.78 7.97
N ASP A 300 4.15 24.45 8.57
CA ASP A 300 5.54 24.48 8.11
C ASP A 300 5.69 24.82 6.62
N ILE A 301 4.90 25.77 6.10
CA ILE A 301 4.88 26.17 4.68
C ILE A 301 4.73 25.00 3.69
N GLY A 302 4.09 23.91 4.13
CA GLY A 302 3.88 22.69 3.34
C GLY A 302 4.86 21.56 3.65
N GLU A 303 5.98 21.84 4.30
CA GLU A 303 7.02 20.84 4.56
C GLU A 303 6.65 19.94 5.76
N LEU A 304 7.36 18.82 5.90
CA LEU A 304 7.30 17.98 7.10
C LEU A 304 8.19 18.56 8.22
N GLY A 305 7.84 19.76 8.70
CA GLY A 305 8.51 20.45 9.79
C GLY A 305 8.00 20.07 11.18
N VAL A 306 8.19 20.96 12.15
CA VAL A 306 7.86 20.68 13.56
C VAL A 306 6.35 20.62 13.77
N GLN A 307 5.60 21.57 13.18
CA GLN A 307 4.15 21.66 13.37
C GLN A 307 3.43 20.45 12.80
N ARG A 308 3.80 20.04 11.58
CA ARG A 308 3.20 18.91 10.88
C ARG A 308 3.55 17.56 11.52
N LYS A 309 4.80 17.37 11.93
CA LYS A 309 5.20 16.16 12.68
C LYS A 309 4.42 16.06 13.98
N LEU A 310 4.32 17.16 14.72
CA LEU A 310 3.59 17.18 15.98
C LEU A 310 2.09 16.89 15.77
N TYR A 311 1.48 17.51 14.75
CA TYR A 311 0.10 17.24 14.35
C TYR A 311 -0.15 15.75 14.04
N TYR A 312 0.64 15.13 13.17
CA TYR A 312 0.49 13.71 12.85
C TYR A 312 0.77 12.81 14.04
N ARG A 313 1.81 13.10 14.83
CA ARG A 313 2.13 12.34 16.03
C ARG A 313 0.96 12.32 17.01
N GLU A 314 0.30 13.47 17.22
CA GLU A 314 -0.84 13.58 18.12
C GLU A 314 -2.04 12.79 17.59
N LEU A 315 -2.38 12.92 16.30
CA LEU A 315 -3.46 12.13 15.68
C LEU A 315 -3.18 10.62 15.77
N ILE A 316 -1.94 10.19 15.51
CA ILE A 316 -1.54 8.77 15.62
C ILE A 316 -1.66 8.29 17.07
N ALA A 317 -1.16 9.05 18.04
CA ALA A 317 -1.19 8.69 19.46
C ALA A 317 -2.61 8.57 20.01
N ARG A 318 -3.52 9.44 19.55
CA ARG A 318 -4.90 9.46 20.01
C ARG A 318 -5.82 8.49 19.28
N PHE A 319 -5.63 8.31 17.97
CA PHE A 319 -6.62 7.67 17.09
C PHE A 319 -6.07 6.53 16.22
N GLY A 320 -4.76 6.36 16.10
CA GLY A 320 -4.17 5.29 15.26
C GLY A 320 -4.57 3.87 15.72
N HIS A 321 -4.98 3.71 16.98
CA HIS A 321 -5.41 2.43 17.54
C HIS A 321 -6.72 1.91 16.94
N HIS A 322 -7.60 2.74 16.36
CA HIS A 322 -8.87 2.30 15.76
C HIS A 322 -8.69 1.26 14.65
N LEU A 323 -9.67 0.37 14.46
CA LEU A 323 -9.49 -0.84 13.64
C LEU A 323 -9.65 -0.62 12.14
N GLY A 324 -10.27 0.48 11.72
CA GLY A 324 -10.38 0.87 10.32
C GLY A 324 -10.06 2.35 10.15
N VAL A 325 -8.80 2.66 9.88
CA VAL A 325 -8.32 4.03 9.63
C VAL A 325 -7.75 4.12 8.21
N ALA A 326 -8.15 5.17 7.49
CA ALA A 326 -7.52 5.62 6.27
C ALA A 326 -7.00 7.06 6.49
N TRP A 327 -5.69 7.20 6.58
CA TRP A 327 -5.00 8.49 6.60
C TRP A 327 -4.96 9.04 5.19
N ASN A 328 -5.68 10.12 4.93
CA ASN A 328 -5.68 10.82 3.66
C ASN A 328 -4.85 12.10 3.80
N LEU A 329 -3.79 12.21 3.01
CA LEU A 329 -2.78 13.28 3.10
C LEU A 329 -3.33 14.68 2.78
N GLY A 330 -4.52 14.76 2.17
CA GLY A 330 -5.25 16.01 2.00
C GLY A 330 -5.95 16.12 0.66
N GLU A 331 -7.04 16.88 0.61
CA GLU A 331 -7.85 17.14 -0.59
C GLU A 331 -7.11 17.88 -1.67
N GLU A 332 -7.42 17.52 -2.92
CA GLU A 332 -6.87 18.12 -4.15
C GLU A 332 -5.37 18.50 -4.03
N ASN A 333 -4.60 17.67 -3.32
CA ASN A 333 -3.34 18.13 -2.76
C ASN A 333 -2.33 18.49 -3.85
N GLY A 334 -1.93 19.76 -3.89
CA GLY A 334 -1.01 20.32 -4.87
C GLY A 334 -1.46 21.63 -5.50
N PRO A 335 -0.56 22.31 -6.20
CA PRO A 335 -0.86 23.61 -6.76
C PRO A 335 -1.95 23.52 -7.84
N VAL A 336 -2.92 24.41 -7.73
CA VAL A 336 -3.98 24.68 -8.71
C VAL A 336 -3.89 26.13 -9.19
N TYR A 337 -4.64 26.50 -10.23
CA TYR A 337 -4.48 27.83 -10.84
C TYR A 337 -4.78 29.00 -9.88
N TRP A 338 -5.61 28.78 -8.86
CA TRP A 338 -5.99 29.76 -7.83
C TRP A 338 -5.20 29.63 -6.52
N SER A 339 -4.53 28.50 -6.30
CA SER A 339 -3.55 28.27 -5.23
C SER A 339 -2.24 27.79 -5.86
N PRO A 340 -1.46 28.68 -6.51
CA PRO A 340 -0.32 28.31 -7.35
C PRO A 340 0.90 27.84 -6.56
N LYS A 341 0.88 27.98 -5.23
CA LYS A 341 1.85 27.39 -4.32
C LYS A 341 1.14 26.26 -3.59
N GLY A 342 1.73 25.08 -3.63
CA GLY A 342 1.19 23.89 -2.98
C GLY A 342 2.33 22.93 -2.65
N GLN A 343 2.01 21.83 -1.99
CA GLN A 343 3.01 20.85 -1.60
C GLN A 343 3.68 20.20 -2.81
N THR A 344 4.97 19.90 -2.68
CA THR A 344 5.76 19.21 -3.70
C THR A 344 5.58 17.70 -3.62
N ASP A 345 6.04 16.98 -4.65
CA ASP A 345 6.05 15.51 -4.61
C ASP A 345 6.89 14.97 -3.44
N GLY A 346 7.92 15.72 -3.01
CA GLY A 346 8.75 15.40 -1.85
C GLY A 346 7.96 15.51 -0.55
N ASP A 347 7.24 16.61 -0.34
CA ASP A 347 6.45 16.83 0.86
C ASP A 347 5.39 15.73 1.07
N ARG A 348 4.69 15.34 0.00
CA ARG A 348 3.74 14.21 0.03
C ARG A 348 4.40 12.89 0.45
N LYS A 349 5.61 12.63 -0.06
CA LYS A 349 6.38 11.43 0.27
C LYS A 349 6.85 11.43 1.71
N ASP A 350 7.34 12.56 2.19
CA ASP A 350 7.79 12.73 3.56
C ASP A 350 6.61 12.56 4.54
N MET A 351 5.45 13.15 4.24
CA MET A 351 4.22 12.96 5.03
C MET A 351 3.77 11.49 5.08
N ALA A 352 3.72 10.82 3.93
CA ALA A 352 3.34 9.41 3.85
C ALA A 352 4.33 8.52 4.60
N GLU A 353 5.63 8.74 4.43
CA GLU A 353 6.69 8.02 5.15
C GLU A 353 6.57 8.23 6.67
N TYR A 354 6.35 9.47 7.11
CA TYR A 354 6.19 9.78 8.52
C TYR A 354 5.02 8.99 9.13
N ILE A 355 3.83 9.11 8.54
CA ILE A 355 2.64 8.39 9.03
C ILE A 355 2.89 6.88 9.04
N LYS A 356 3.41 6.30 7.95
CA LYS A 356 3.69 4.86 7.85
C LYS A 356 4.70 4.33 8.86
N THR A 357 5.71 5.11 9.18
CA THR A 357 6.80 4.69 10.08
C THR A 357 6.53 4.99 11.56
N HIS A 358 5.55 5.85 11.85
CA HIS A 358 5.18 6.30 13.18
C HIS A 358 3.83 5.76 13.68
N ASP A 359 2.93 5.34 12.79
CA ASP A 359 1.72 4.61 13.15
C ASP A 359 2.07 3.14 13.44
N PRO A 360 2.06 2.69 14.71
CA PRO A 360 2.47 1.33 15.08
C PRO A 360 1.55 0.24 14.53
N TYR A 361 0.40 0.61 13.97
CA TYR A 361 -0.58 -0.31 13.42
C TYR A 361 -0.55 -0.40 11.89
N ASN A 362 0.29 0.42 11.22
CA ASN A 362 0.45 0.45 9.77
C ASN A 362 -0.89 0.61 9.01
N ASN A 363 -1.74 1.53 9.48
CA ASN A 363 -3.03 1.81 8.85
C ASN A 363 -2.85 2.36 7.41
N LEU A 364 -3.93 2.37 6.64
CA LEU A 364 -3.91 2.74 5.22
C LEU A 364 -3.50 4.22 5.05
N VAL A 365 -2.61 4.51 4.09
CA VAL A 365 -2.22 5.89 3.73
C VAL A 365 -2.55 6.16 2.26
N VAL A 366 -3.42 7.14 2.00
CA VAL A 366 -3.90 7.51 0.66
C VAL A 366 -3.67 8.99 0.35
N LEU A 367 -3.62 9.31 -0.94
CA LEU A 367 -3.55 10.68 -1.43
C LEU A 367 -4.86 11.03 -2.15
N HIS A 368 -5.54 12.10 -1.74
CA HIS A 368 -6.64 12.64 -2.51
C HIS A 368 -6.13 13.26 -3.81
N THR A 369 -6.84 13.02 -4.91
CA THR A 369 -6.40 13.49 -6.23
C THR A 369 -7.08 14.81 -6.59
N HIS A 370 -6.51 15.57 -7.53
CA HIS A 370 -7.26 16.62 -8.22
C HIS A 370 -8.44 16.06 -9.03
N SER A 371 -9.45 16.89 -9.27
CA SER A 371 -10.62 16.56 -10.11
C SER A 371 -10.34 16.35 -11.60
N SER A 372 -9.35 17.04 -12.17
CA SER A 372 -9.04 17.01 -13.61
C SER A 372 -8.14 15.83 -14.00
N SER A 373 -8.32 15.29 -15.20
CA SER A 373 -7.49 14.17 -15.69
C SER A 373 -6.01 14.54 -15.79
N GLU A 374 -5.73 15.79 -16.16
CA GLU A 374 -4.40 16.38 -16.29
C GLU A 374 -3.74 16.54 -14.92
N GLY A 375 -4.47 17.08 -13.92
CA GLY A 375 -3.99 17.22 -12.55
C GLY A 375 -3.68 15.85 -11.93
N GLN A 376 -4.62 14.91 -12.00
CA GLN A 376 -4.37 13.53 -11.57
C GLN A 376 -3.11 12.94 -12.22
N ASP A 377 -2.95 13.12 -13.53
CA ASP A 377 -1.79 12.63 -14.29
C ASP A 377 -0.47 13.26 -13.85
N LEU A 378 -0.50 14.54 -13.48
CA LEU A 378 0.67 15.30 -13.07
C LEU A 378 1.18 14.84 -11.70
N PHE A 379 0.27 14.71 -10.72
CA PHE A 379 0.65 14.48 -9.32
C PHE A 379 0.69 13.02 -8.91
N LEU A 380 -0.01 12.10 -9.60
CA LEU A 380 0.06 10.68 -9.26
C LEU A 380 1.21 9.93 -9.92
N LYS A 381 1.66 10.33 -11.13
CA LYS A 381 2.79 9.64 -11.80
C LYS A 381 4.06 9.60 -10.95
N PRO A 382 4.48 10.69 -10.28
CA PRO A 382 5.67 10.71 -9.43
C PRO A 382 5.59 9.80 -8.19
N GLN A 383 4.38 9.37 -7.84
CA GLN A 383 4.08 8.57 -6.64
C GLN A 383 4.01 7.07 -6.91
N LEU A 384 3.98 6.64 -8.18
CA LEU A 384 3.92 5.24 -8.57
C LEU A 384 5.11 4.45 -8.01
N GLY A 385 4.82 3.33 -7.34
CA GLY A 385 5.83 2.46 -6.73
C GLY A 385 6.39 2.96 -5.40
N PHE A 386 5.95 4.12 -4.89
CA PHE A 386 6.42 4.61 -3.60
C PHE A 386 5.92 3.73 -2.45
N GLU A 387 6.85 3.25 -1.62
CA GLU A 387 6.61 2.23 -0.60
C GLU A 387 5.58 2.68 0.45
N TYR A 388 5.56 3.96 0.83
CA TYR A 388 4.73 4.44 1.93
C TYR A 388 3.36 4.99 1.53
N LEU A 389 3.08 5.10 0.22
CA LEU A 389 1.74 5.47 -0.28
C LEU A 389 0.98 4.24 -0.77
N ASP A 390 -0.11 3.88 -0.10
CA ASP A 390 -0.87 2.66 -0.37
C ASP A 390 -1.85 2.79 -1.51
N GLY A 391 -2.28 4.01 -1.82
CA GLY A 391 -3.23 4.25 -2.87
C GLY A 391 -3.76 5.66 -2.93
N VAL A 392 -4.95 5.80 -3.51
CA VAL A 392 -5.54 7.10 -3.83
C VAL A 392 -7.01 7.16 -3.44
N SER A 393 -7.42 8.36 -3.03
CA SER A 393 -8.80 8.82 -2.87
C SER A 393 -9.14 9.63 -4.12
N MET A 394 -9.79 9.02 -5.12
CA MET A 394 -10.00 9.65 -6.43
C MET A 394 -11.12 10.68 -6.37
N GLN A 395 -10.84 11.87 -6.87
CA GLN A 395 -11.83 12.85 -7.26
C GLN A 395 -11.92 12.92 -8.78
N THR A 396 -13.11 12.86 -9.34
CA THR A 396 -13.27 12.88 -10.80
C THR A 396 -14.36 13.85 -11.21
N HIS A 397 -13.99 14.92 -11.94
CA HIS A 397 -14.93 15.98 -12.34
C HIS A 397 -16.14 15.46 -13.13
N SER A 398 -15.94 14.48 -14.01
CA SER A 398 -16.97 13.96 -14.90
C SER A 398 -17.29 12.50 -14.55
N PRO A 399 -18.54 12.16 -14.19
CA PRO A 399 -18.94 10.79 -13.90
C PRO A 399 -18.60 9.79 -15.00
N ASP A 400 -18.69 10.18 -16.28
CA ASP A 400 -18.35 9.33 -17.41
C ASP A 400 -16.87 8.88 -17.43
N LYS A 401 -15.97 9.63 -16.78
CA LYS A 401 -14.54 9.32 -16.75
C LYS A 401 -14.16 8.36 -15.62
N VAL A 402 -14.98 8.20 -14.58
CA VAL A 402 -14.63 7.46 -13.35
C VAL A 402 -14.08 6.06 -13.66
N HIS A 403 -14.83 5.27 -14.43
CA HIS A 403 -14.43 3.90 -14.79
C HIS A 403 -13.09 3.85 -15.56
N GLU A 404 -12.89 4.75 -16.53
CA GLU A 404 -11.64 4.81 -17.31
C GLU A 404 -10.45 5.19 -16.43
N ARG A 405 -10.62 6.20 -15.56
CA ARG A 405 -9.56 6.72 -14.69
C ARG A 405 -9.12 5.69 -13.66
N ILE A 406 -10.06 4.99 -13.02
CA ILE A 406 -9.74 3.90 -12.09
C ILE A 406 -8.98 2.78 -12.80
N ASN A 407 -9.49 2.32 -13.94
CA ASN A 407 -8.81 1.28 -14.71
C ASN A 407 -7.37 1.68 -15.07
N LYS A 408 -7.18 2.92 -15.53
CA LYS A 408 -5.86 3.46 -15.87
C LYS A 408 -4.90 3.35 -14.68
N TRP A 409 -5.27 3.90 -13.52
CA TRP A 409 -4.36 3.95 -12.38
C TRP A 409 -4.15 2.60 -11.71
N LEU A 410 -5.13 1.70 -11.73
CA LEU A 410 -4.92 0.30 -11.32
C LEU A 410 -3.92 -0.41 -12.25
N GLY A 411 -3.98 -0.16 -13.56
CA GLY A 411 -3.02 -0.69 -14.53
C GLY A 411 -1.61 -0.15 -14.34
N LEU A 412 -1.49 1.16 -14.10
CA LEU A 412 -0.21 1.85 -13.88
C LEU A 412 0.44 1.45 -12.56
N SER A 413 -0.30 1.45 -11.44
CA SER A 413 0.24 1.06 -10.13
C SER A 413 0.75 -0.38 -10.11
N ARG A 414 0.00 -1.33 -10.72
CA ARG A 414 0.49 -2.71 -10.96
C ARG A 414 1.76 -2.79 -11.79
N ALA A 415 1.99 -1.83 -12.70
CA ALA A 415 3.21 -1.78 -13.52
C ALA A 415 4.46 -1.46 -12.68
N TYR A 416 4.27 -0.90 -11.49
CA TYR A 416 5.31 -0.57 -10.51
C TYR A 416 5.29 -1.53 -9.32
N ASP A 417 4.78 -2.75 -9.52
CA ASP A 417 4.73 -3.84 -8.53
C ASP A 417 3.99 -3.52 -7.22
N LYS A 418 3.17 -2.46 -7.23
CA LYS A 418 2.33 -2.06 -6.08
C LYS A 418 0.94 -1.70 -6.58
N ARG A 419 -0.01 -2.64 -6.56
CA ARG A 419 -1.40 -2.32 -6.91
C ARG A 419 -1.98 -1.43 -5.81
N TRP A 420 -2.34 -0.22 -6.17
CA TRP A 420 -2.94 0.72 -5.23
C TRP A 420 -4.32 0.28 -4.73
N TYR A 421 -4.61 0.66 -3.48
CA TYR A 421 -5.97 0.91 -3.03
C TYR A 421 -6.56 2.07 -3.84
N MET A 422 -7.82 1.98 -4.27
CA MET A 422 -8.38 2.97 -5.19
C MET A 422 -9.88 3.12 -5.03
N ALA A 423 -10.28 4.11 -4.24
CA ALA A 423 -11.68 4.46 -4.05
C ALA A 423 -12.01 5.74 -4.84
N GLN A 424 -13.28 5.90 -5.23
CA GLN A 424 -13.80 7.12 -5.86
C GLN A 424 -14.54 7.92 -4.80
N ASP A 425 -13.87 8.87 -4.17
CA ASP A 425 -14.37 9.47 -2.93
C ASP A 425 -14.98 10.86 -3.14
N GLU A 426 -14.72 11.48 -4.29
CA GLU A 426 -15.35 12.76 -4.60
C GLU A 426 -15.79 12.84 -6.07
N ILE A 427 -17.11 12.86 -6.29
CA ILE A 427 -17.69 12.92 -7.62
C ILE A 427 -18.01 14.37 -8.02
N GLY A 428 -17.55 14.77 -9.20
CA GLY A 428 -17.86 16.09 -9.73
C GLY A 428 -19.15 16.17 -10.56
N PRO A 429 -19.48 17.38 -11.04
CA PRO A 429 -18.76 18.64 -10.77
C PRO A 429 -18.86 19.09 -9.31
N ALA A 430 -17.87 19.86 -8.83
CA ALA A 430 -17.78 20.29 -7.42
C ALA A 430 -19.05 20.99 -6.89
N ASN A 431 -19.79 21.70 -7.74
CA ASN A 431 -21.05 22.31 -7.30
C ASN A 431 -22.22 21.32 -7.17
N THR A 432 -22.17 20.14 -7.79
CA THR A 432 -23.33 19.26 -7.94
C THR A 432 -23.23 17.99 -7.10
N GLY A 433 -22.07 17.33 -7.12
CA GLY A 433 -21.86 16.06 -6.42
C GLY A 433 -22.97 15.02 -6.66
N ALA A 434 -23.23 14.23 -5.62
CA ALA A 434 -24.44 13.45 -5.46
C ALA A 434 -25.55 14.36 -4.95
N LYS A 435 -26.63 14.49 -5.71
CA LYS A 435 -27.78 15.32 -5.33
C LYS A 435 -28.60 14.67 -4.20
N PRO A 436 -29.43 15.43 -3.48
CA PRO A 436 -30.45 14.87 -2.62
C PRO A 436 -31.51 14.07 -3.41
N ASP A 437 -32.18 13.12 -2.76
CA ASP A 437 -33.28 12.32 -3.31
C ASP A 437 -34.44 13.19 -3.80
N LYS A 438 -34.65 14.38 -3.23
CA LYS A 438 -35.70 15.31 -3.71
C LYS A 438 -35.39 15.86 -5.11
N ASP A 439 -34.11 15.93 -5.48
CA ASP A 439 -33.62 16.53 -6.73
C ASP A 439 -33.24 15.47 -7.77
N ASP A 440 -32.82 14.28 -7.31
CA ASP A 440 -32.56 13.10 -8.14
C ASP A 440 -33.02 11.83 -7.39
N PRO A 441 -34.31 11.48 -7.41
CA PRO A 441 -34.84 10.36 -6.62
C PRO A 441 -34.28 8.99 -7.02
N GLU A 442 -33.91 8.83 -8.29
CA GLU A 442 -33.54 7.54 -8.88
C GLU A 442 -32.01 7.33 -8.88
N HIS A 443 -31.21 8.41 -8.92
CA HIS A 443 -29.74 8.35 -8.96
C HIS A 443 -29.16 7.51 -10.11
N ASP A 444 -29.93 7.24 -11.17
CA ASP A 444 -29.58 6.30 -12.24
C ASP A 444 -28.22 6.59 -12.87
N TYR A 445 -27.94 7.86 -13.12
CA TYR A 445 -26.71 8.29 -13.77
C TYR A 445 -25.48 8.01 -12.90
N ILE A 446 -25.50 8.40 -11.62
CA ILE A 446 -24.36 8.19 -10.70
C ILE A 446 -24.27 6.74 -10.22
N ARG A 447 -25.40 6.02 -10.06
CA ARG A 447 -25.40 4.57 -9.83
C ARG A 447 -24.65 3.87 -10.97
N SER A 448 -24.96 4.22 -12.21
CA SER A 448 -24.34 3.60 -13.37
C SER A 448 -22.87 3.99 -13.54
N LYS A 449 -22.59 5.29 -13.66
CA LYS A 449 -21.27 5.78 -14.08
C LYS A 449 -20.24 5.80 -12.96
N VAL A 450 -20.69 5.93 -11.71
CA VAL A 450 -19.81 6.14 -10.55
C VAL A 450 -19.75 4.89 -9.70
N LEU A 451 -20.89 4.41 -9.18
CA LEU A 451 -20.93 3.24 -8.30
C LEU A 451 -20.54 1.95 -9.04
N TRP A 452 -21.33 1.53 -10.02
CA TRP A 452 -21.00 0.36 -10.83
C TRP A 452 -19.74 0.59 -11.68
N GLY A 453 -19.52 1.81 -12.17
CA GLY A 453 -18.29 2.19 -12.85
C GLY A 453 -17.04 1.91 -12.02
N THR A 454 -17.01 2.34 -10.76
CA THR A 454 -15.89 2.11 -9.84
C THR A 454 -15.69 0.63 -9.54
N LEU A 455 -16.74 -0.07 -9.13
CA LEU A 455 -16.65 -1.47 -8.71
C LEU A 455 -16.28 -2.40 -9.88
N MET A 456 -16.83 -2.16 -11.07
CA MET A 456 -16.54 -2.96 -12.28
C MET A 456 -15.18 -2.65 -12.91
N ALA A 457 -14.55 -1.51 -12.57
CA ALA A 457 -13.14 -1.25 -12.89
C ALA A 457 -12.17 -2.01 -11.97
N GLY A 458 -12.64 -2.50 -10.82
CA GLY A 458 -11.81 -3.09 -9.77
C GLY A 458 -11.38 -2.10 -8.68
N GLY A 459 -12.09 -0.98 -8.54
CA GLY A 459 -11.92 -0.07 -7.41
C GLY A 459 -12.32 -0.71 -6.07
N THR A 460 -11.95 -0.06 -4.97
CA THR A 460 -12.14 -0.55 -3.59
C THR A 460 -13.40 -0.02 -2.92
N GLY A 461 -14.18 0.81 -3.62
CA GLY A 461 -15.43 1.40 -3.14
C GLY A 461 -15.47 2.90 -3.36
N LEU A 462 -16.34 3.59 -2.64
CA LEU A 462 -16.52 5.04 -2.75
C LEU A 462 -17.07 5.66 -1.47
N ASP A 463 -16.87 6.96 -1.33
CA ASP A 463 -17.65 7.88 -0.50
C ASP A 463 -18.45 8.83 -1.41
N TRP A 464 -19.65 9.23 -1.00
CA TRP A 464 -20.49 10.15 -1.76
C TRP A 464 -20.30 11.61 -1.32
N TYR A 465 -19.66 12.41 -2.17
CA TYR A 465 -19.57 13.86 -2.05
C TYR A 465 -20.84 14.57 -2.53
N PHE A 466 -21.28 15.64 -1.85
CA PHE A 466 -22.59 16.28 -2.06
C PHE A 466 -22.57 17.55 -2.91
N GLY A 467 -21.42 18.19 -3.07
CA GLY A 467 -21.23 19.45 -3.80
C GLY A 467 -21.97 20.65 -3.20
N TYR A 468 -21.64 21.87 -3.63
CA TYR A 468 -22.08 23.10 -2.92
C TYR A 468 -23.50 23.62 -3.23
N LYS A 469 -24.14 23.19 -4.34
CA LYS A 469 -25.34 23.86 -4.87
C LYS A 469 -26.64 23.45 -4.19
N TYR A 470 -26.80 22.18 -3.84
CA TYR A 470 -28.09 21.62 -3.40
C TYR A 470 -28.20 21.62 -1.87
N ASP A 471 -29.41 21.44 -1.33
CA ASP A 471 -29.61 21.34 0.11
C ASP A 471 -28.81 20.16 0.68
N HIS A 472 -28.42 20.29 1.96
CA HIS A 472 -27.52 19.32 2.58
C HIS A 472 -26.26 19.09 1.72
N ASN A 473 -25.63 20.21 1.33
CA ASN A 473 -24.37 20.24 0.63
C ASN A 473 -23.19 19.83 1.53
N ASP A 474 -22.02 19.82 0.93
CA ASP A 474 -20.77 19.41 1.55
C ASP A 474 -20.39 20.17 2.83
N LEU A 475 -20.82 21.43 3.02
CA LEU A 475 -20.53 22.20 4.24
C LEU A 475 -21.72 22.33 5.20
N LYS A 476 -22.92 21.98 4.76
CA LYS A 476 -24.19 22.30 5.46
C LYS A 476 -25.11 21.09 5.64
N CYS A 477 -24.58 19.88 5.46
CA CYS A 477 -25.39 18.68 5.61
C CYS A 477 -25.74 18.42 7.06
N GLU A 478 -27.01 18.63 7.42
CA GLU A 478 -27.55 18.31 8.77
C GLU A 478 -28.31 16.97 8.85
N ASP A 479 -28.64 16.35 7.71
CA ASP A 479 -29.44 15.12 7.65
C ASP A 479 -29.00 14.25 6.47
N TRP A 480 -28.35 13.14 6.77
CA TRP A 480 -27.96 12.16 5.76
C TRP A 480 -29.16 11.43 5.14
N ARG A 481 -30.38 11.56 5.69
CA ARG A 481 -31.61 11.07 5.03
C ARG A 481 -31.96 11.78 3.76
N SER A 482 -31.34 12.94 3.50
CA SER A 482 -31.47 13.63 2.22
C SER A 482 -31.10 12.74 1.02
N ARG A 483 -30.38 11.63 1.22
CA ARG A 483 -29.89 10.70 0.18
C ARG A 483 -30.16 9.22 0.51
N ASN A 484 -31.28 8.93 1.17
CA ASN A 484 -31.65 7.57 1.60
C ASN A 484 -31.65 6.55 0.45
N ASN A 485 -32.21 6.93 -0.71
CA ASN A 485 -32.26 6.04 -1.88
C ASN A 485 -30.86 5.73 -2.41
N LEU A 486 -29.94 6.70 -2.35
CA LEU A 486 -28.55 6.50 -2.77
C LEU A 486 -27.81 5.53 -1.84
N TRP A 487 -28.04 5.61 -0.52
CA TRP A 487 -27.47 4.65 0.45
C TRP A 487 -27.96 3.24 0.17
N GLU A 488 -29.27 3.06 -0.08
CA GLU A 488 -29.84 1.77 -0.44
C GLU A 488 -29.21 1.19 -1.71
N GLN A 489 -29.09 1.99 -2.77
CA GLN A 489 -28.46 1.57 -4.03
C GLN A 489 -26.97 1.21 -3.85
N THR A 490 -26.27 1.93 -2.98
CA THR A 490 -24.89 1.64 -2.61
C THR A 490 -24.79 0.29 -1.91
N TYR A 491 -25.63 0.03 -0.92
CA TYR A 491 -25.72 -1.27 -0.26
C TYR A 491 -26.03 -2.41 -1.25
N ILE A 492 -27.00 -2.21 -2.14
CA ILE A 492 -27.39 -3.19 -3.17
C ILE A 492 -26.20 -3.61 -4.04
N ALA A 493 -25.37 -2.65 -4.46
CA ALA A 493 -24.17 -2.94 -5.24
C ALA A 493 -23.11 -3.66 -4.38
N LEU A 494 -22.76 -3.11 -3.21
CA LEU A 494 -21.73 -3.72 -2.34
C LEU A 494 -22.09 -5.15 -1.94
N ASN A 495 -23.37 -5.41 -1.63
CA ASN A 495 -23.88 -6.73 -1.28
C ASN A 495 -23.78 -7.71 -2.47
N PHE A 496 -24.04 -7.26 -3.70
CA PHE A 496 -23.83 -8.09 -4.89
C PHE A 496 -22.38 -8.56 -4.99
N PHE A 497 -21.43 -7.62 -4.88
CA PHE A 497 -20.01 -7.94 -4.97
C PHE A 497 -19.56 -8.89 -3.85
N LYS A 498 -19.95 -8.62 -2.61
CA LYS A 498 -19.57 -9.45 -1.44
C LYS A 498 -20.19 -10.85 -1.48
N LYS A 499 -21.44 -10.98 -1.92
CA LYS A 499 -22.21 -12.24 -1.82
C LYS A 499 -22.06 -13.15 -3.03
N HIS A 500 -21.89 -12.59 -4.22
CA HIS A 500 -22.06 -13.36 -5.46
C HIS A 500 -20.78 -13.59 -6.25
N ILE A 501 -19.71 -12.83 -6.00
CA ILE A 501 -18.49 -12.91 -6.82
C ILE A 501 -17.19 -12.81 -6.02
N PRO A 502 -16.09 -13.44 -6.48
CA PRO A 502 -14.78 -13.30 -5.85
C PRO A 502 -14.06 -12.05 -6.38
N PHE A 503 -14.62 -10.86 -6.13
CA PHE A 503 -14.21 -9.60 -6.76
C PHE A 503 -12.71 -9.29 -6.62
N TYR A 504 -12.11 -9.66 -5.49
CA TYR A 504 -10.67 -9.49 -5.19
C TYR A 504 -9.74 -10.28 -6.14
N SER A 505 -10.29 -11.18 -6.95
CA SER A 505 -9.58 -11.99 -7.95
C SER A 505 -10.04 -11.72 -9.39
N MET A 506 -10.89 -10.72 -9.57
CA MET A 506 -11.47 -10.33 -10.86
C MET A 506 -10.88 -9.00 -11.33
N LYS A 507 -11.01 -8.71 -12.61
CA LYS A 507 -10.54 -7.46 -13.21
C LYS A 507 -11.41 -7.00 -14.37
N ASN A 508 -11.21 -5.75 -14.77
CA ASN A 508 -11.84 -5.19 -15.96
C ASN A 508 -11.57 -6.04 -17.22
N ALA A 509 -12.63 -6.22 -18.00
CA ALA A 509 -12.61 -6.99 -19.24
C ALA A 509 -13.63 -6.47 -20.27
N ASN A 510 -13.87 -5.15 -20.30
CA ASN A 510 -14.95 -4.53 -21.12
C ASN A 510 -14.91 -4.95 -22.60
N GLY A 511 -13.73 -5.22 -23.15
CA GLY A 511 -13.61 -5.64 -24.54
C GLY A 511 -14.07 -7.07 -24.85
N LEU A 512 -14.57 -7.84 -23.86
CA LEU A 512 -15.09 -9.19 -24.08
C LEU A 512 -16.54 -9.21 -24.56
N THR A 513 -17.26 -8.10 -24.54
CA THR A 513 -18.63 -8.00 -25.03
C THR A 513 -18.69 -7.21 -26.34
N SER A 514 -19.79 -7.38 -27.08
CA SER A 514 -20.09 -6.56 -28.25
C SER A 514 -20.71 -5.20 -27.92
N ASN A 515 -21.16 -5.00 -26.67
CA ASN A 515 -21.78 -3.78 -26.22
C ASN A 515 -20.70 -2.82 -25.72
N THR A 516 -20.59 -1.63 -26.29
CA THR A 516 -19.54 -0.66 -25.92
C THR A 516 -19.90 0.20 -24.72
N ASN A 517 -21.14 0.08 -24.22
CA ASN A 517 -21.67 0.87 -23.12
C ASN A 517 -21.84 0.04 -21.83
N ASP A 518 -21.41 -1.22 -21.84
CA ASP A 518 -21.42 -2.07 -20.65
C ASP A 518 -20.09 -1.94 -19.87
N TYR A 519 -20.12 -2.45 -18.64
CA TYR A 519 -18.91 -2.75 -17.89
C TYR A 519 -18.81 -4.26 -17.69
N VAL A 520 -17.63 -4.82 -17.93
CA VAL A 520 -17.38 -6.25 -17.80
C VAL A 520 -16.28 -6.47 -16.78
N PHE A 521 -16.57 -7.32 -15.81
CA PHE A 521 -15.64 -7.70 -14.76
C PHE A 521 -15.51 -9.21 -14.75
N ALA A 522 -14.28 -9.73 -14.85
CA ALA A 522 -14.07 -11.13 -15.16
C ALA A 522 -12.94 -11.77 -14.34
N LYS A 523 -13.18 -13.02 -13.96
CA LYS A 523 -12.15 -14.04 -13.75
C LYS A 523 -12.26 -15.01 -14.91
N ASN A 524 -11.44 -14.81 -15.93
CA ASN A 524 -11.57 -15.49 -17.22
C ASN A 524 -11.64 -17.01 -17.08
N GLY A 525 -12.66 -17.60 -17.70
CA GLY A 525 -12.95 -19.04 -17.68
C GLY A 525 -13.75 -19.52 -16.48
N GLU A 526 -14.03 -18.65 -15.49
CA GLU A 526 -14.72 -19.00 -14.25
C GLU A 526 -15.96 -18.15 -13.99
N VAL A 527 -15.82 -16.83 -13.91
CA VAL A 527 -16.90 -15.90 -13.53
C VAL A 527 -16.82 -14.65 -14.39
N TYR A 528 -17.97 -14.19 -14.88
CA TYR A 528 -18.11 -12.95 -15.62
C TYR A 528 -19.31 -12.17 -15.10
N VAL A 529 -19.14 -10.86 -14.91
CA VAL A 529 -20.21 -9.92 -14.58
C VAL A 529 -20.27 -8.90 -15.70
N ILE A 530 -21.48 -8.62 -16.17
CA ILE A 530 -21.74 -7.63 -17.21
C ILE A 530 -22.82 -6.68 -16.68
N TYR A 531 -22.43 -5.45 -16.36
CA TYR A 531 -23.36 -4.39 -15.98
C TYR A 531 -23.73 -3.62 -17.24
N MET A 532 -25.03 -3.54 -17.55
CA MET A 532 -25.56 -2.80 -18.69
C MET A 532 -26.46 -1.68 -18.18
N SER A 533 -26.16 -0.42 -18.52
CA SER A 533 -27.03 0.72 -18.19
C SER A 533 -28.40 0.61 -18.85
N ASP A 534 -28.44 -0.02 -20.03
CA ASP A 534 -29.63 -0.25 -20.83
C ASP A 534 -29.57 -1.67 -21.41
N VAL A 535 -30.69 -2.39 -21.37
CA VAL A 535 -30.77 -3.74 -21.90
C VAL A 535 -30.65 -3.71 -23.43
N LYS A 536 -29.66 -4.45 -23.93
CA LYS A 536 -29.42 -4.67 -25.37
C LYS A 536 -28.93 -6.08 -25.61
N GLU A 537 -29.09 -6.59 -26.83
CA GLU A 537 -28.50 -7.88 -27.19
C GLU A 537 -26.97 -7.84 -26.98
N THR A 538 -26.48 -8.60 -26.01
CA THR A 538 -25.06 -8.64 -25.66
C THR A 538 -24.48 -10.03 -25.91
N LYS A 539 -23.38 -10.09 -26.66
CA LYS A 539 -22.62 -11.32 -26.93
C LYS A 539 -21.32 -11.28 -26.16
N LEU A 540 -21.12 -12.26 -25.27
CA LEU A 540 -19.89 -12.42 -24.50
C LEU A 540 -18.93 -13.37 -25.23
N ASP A 541 -17.68 -12.97 -25.29
CA ASP A 541 -16.58 -13.73 -25.86
C ASP A 541 -15.97 -14.69 -24.83
N LEU A 542 -16.32 -15.98 -24.94
CA LEU A 542 -15.85 -17.04 -24.06
C LEU A 542 -14.72 -17.87 -24.70
N PHE A 543 -13.92 -17.26 -25.58
CA PHE A 543 -12.85 -17.96 -26.27
C PHE A 543 -11.91 -18.70 -25.31
N GLY A 544 -11.58 -19.95 -25.67
CA GLY A 544 -10.67 -20.82 -24.93
C GLY A 544 -11.22 -21.42 -23.63
N SER A 545 -12.52 -21.23 -23.35
CA SER A 545 -13.24 -21.97 -22.32
C SER A 545 -14.13 -23.05 -22.96
N ASN A 546 -13.96 -24.32 -22.61
CA ASN A 546 -14.85 -25.40 -23.06
C ASN A 546 -15.95 -25.73 -22.03
N TYR A 547 -16.20 -24.83 -21.08
CA TYR A 547 -17.16 -25.04 -20.01
C TYR A 547 -18.55 -24.52 -20.38
N LYS A 548 -19.58 -25.07 -19.72
CA LYS A 548 -20.91 -24.47 -19.69
C LYS A 548 -20.95 -23.44 -18.55
N PHE A 549 -21.68 -22.36 -18.74
CA PHE A 549 -21.91 -21.32 -17.74
C PHE A 549 -23.40 -21.25 -17.44
N ASN A 550 -23.75 -21.11 -16.16
CA ASN A 550 -25.09 -20.68 -15.76
C ASN A 550 -25.16 -19.16 -15.93
N VAL A 551 -26.30 -18.64 -16.37
CA VAL A 551 -26.56 -17.21 -16.52
C VAL A 551 -27.64 -16.79 -15.54
N TYR A 552 -27.35 -15.75 -14.78
CA TYR A 552 -28.25 -15.14 -13.80
C TYR A 552 -28.33 -13.64 -14.04
N TRP A 553 -29.42 -13.05 -13.58
CA TRP A 553 -29.67 -11.62 -13.66
C TRP A 553 -29.89 -11.05 -12.27
N TYR A 554 -29.39 -9.83 -12.04
CA TYR A 554 -29.56 -9.08 -10.81
C TYR A 554 -30.05 -7.69 -11.14
N ASN A 555 -31.03 -7.19 -10.38
CA ASN A 555 -31.57 -5.86 -10.54
C ASN A 555 -30.74 -4.88 -9.68
N PRO A 556 -29.89 -4.02 -10.27
CA PRO A 556 -29.04 -3.10 -9.53
C PRO A 556 -29.80 -1.96 -8.82
N ARG A 557 -31.09 -1.74 -9.15
CA ARG A 557 -31.95 -0.73 -8.51
C ARG A 557 -32.60 -1.25 -7.23
N LYS A 558 -33.07 -2.50 -7.27
CA LYS A 558 -33.89 -3.11 -6.20
C LYS A 558 -33.19 -4.22 -5.41
N GLY A 559 -32.06 -4.70 -5.91
CA GLY A 559 -31.33 -5.84 -5.35
C GLY A 559 -32.15 -7.13 -5.38
N GLY A 560 -32.01 -7.92 -4.32
CA GLY A 560 -32.76 -9.18 -4.13
C GLY A 560 -32.01 -10.43 -4.58
N ARG A 561 -32.78 -11.47 -4.99
CA ARG A 561 -32.21 -12.75 -5.44
C ARG A 561 -31.79 -12.67 -6.90
N LEU A 562 -30.79 -13.46 -7.26
CA LEU A 562 -30.48 -13.76 -8.66
C LEU A 562 -31.68 -14.43 -9.34
N VAL A 563 -32.07 -13.92 -10.51
CA VAL A 563 -33.21 -14.43 -11.29
C VAL A 563 -32.77 -15.00 -12.64
N ALA A 564 -33.62 -15.84 -13.23
CA ALA A 564 -33.38 -16.40 -14.56
C ALA A 564 -33.88 -15.44 -15.63
N GLY A 565 -33.13 -15.31 -16.72
CA GLY A 565 -33.58 -14.61 -17.93
C GLY A 565 -33.98 -15.59 -19.03
N THR A 566 -34.02 -15.08 -20.26
CA THR A 566 -34.34 -15.88 -21.47
C THR A 566 -33.36 -17.02 -21.72
N LYS A 567 -32.11 -16.91 -21.26
CA LYS A 567 -31.12 -17.99 -21.26
C LYS A 567 -30.69 -18.34 -19.84
N LYS A 568 -30.77 -19.63 -19.51
CA LYS A 568 -30.30 -20.18 -18.22
C LYS A 568 -28.86 -20.67 -18.29
N THR A 569 -28.42 -21.11 -19.46
CA THR A 569 -27.05 -21.63 -19.66
C THR A 569 -26.52 -21.28 -21.03
N ILE A 570 -25.21 -21.05 -21.12
CA ILE A 570 -24.48 -20.90 -22.39
C ILE A 570 -23.24 -21.80 -22.43
N ILE A 571 -22.76 -22.11 -23.63
CA ILE A 571 -21.58 -22.94 -23.87
C ILE A 571 -20.43 -22.03 -24.27
N GLY A 572 -19.27 -22.18 -23.60
CA GLY A 572 -18.07 -21.42 -23.93
C GLY A 572 -17.41 -21.83 -25.24
N GLY A 573 -16.31 -21.15 -25.59
CA GLY A 573 -15.44 -21.49 -26.72
C GLY A 573 -15.60 -20.54 -27.90
N GLN A 574 -16.69 -19.77 -27.91
CA GLN A 574 -17.03 -18.80 -28.94
C GLN A 574 -17.78 -17.60 -28.36
N LYS A 575 -17.96 -16.55 -29.17
CA LYS A 575 -18.88 -15.47 -28.86
C LYS A 575 -20.31 -16.00 -28.81
N THR A 576 -21.02 -15.75 -27.72
CA THR A 576 -22.39 -16.26 -27.51
C THR A 576 -23.25 -15.19 -26.86
N SER A 577 -24.49 -15.05 -27.33
CA SER A 577 -25.49 -14.16 -26.70
C SER A 577 -25.79 -14.65 -25.28
N ILE A 578 -25.74 -13.73 -24.32
CA ILE A 578 -26.04 -13.99 -22.90
C ILE A 578 -27.56 -14.06 -22.62
N GLY A 579 -28.38 -13.72 -23.61
CA GLY A 579 -29.83 -13.59 -23.49
C GLY A 579 -30.23 -12.23 -22.90
N PHE A 580 -31.53 -12.06 -22.70
CA PHE A 580 -32.16 -10.92 -22.05
C PHE A 580 -32.54 -11.22 -20.58
N PRO A 581 -32.51 -10.21 -19.69
CA PRO A 581 -33.10 -10.25 -18.35
C PRO A 581 -34.61 -10.52 -18.37
N PRO A 582 -35.26 -10.70 -17.21
CA PRO A 582 -36.72 -10.85 -17.13
C PRO A 582 -37.51 -9.66 -17.69
N GLU A 583 -36.96 -8.46 -17.56
CA GLU A 583 -37.54 -7.20 -18.05
C GLU A 583 -36.46 -6.40 -18.77
N GLU A 584 -36.81 -5.70 -19.84
CA GLU A 584 -35.84 -4.97 -20.68
C GLU A 584 -35.68 -3.48 -20.32
N ASN A 585 -36.31 -3.01 -19.24
CA ASN A 585 -36.22 -1.64 -18.77
C ASN A 585 -35.09 -1.42 -17.74
N GLY A 586 -34.45 -0.26 -17.83
CA GLY A 586 -33.38 0.17 -16.92
C GLY A 586 -32.12 -0.70 -17.00
N ASP A 587 -31.26 -0.53 -16.00
CA ASP A 587 -29.98 -1.23 -15.89
C ASP A 587 -30.11 -2.68 -15.39
N TRP A 588 -29.25 -3.58 -15.86
CA TRP A 588 -29.24 -4.96 -15.40
C TRP A 588 -27.83 -5.51 -15.30
N VAL A 589 -27.63 -6.40 -14.34
CA VAL A 589 -26.36 -7.11 -14.16
C VAL A 589 -26.53 -8.57 -14.54
N ALA A 590 -25.83 -9.01 -15.58
CA ALA A 590 -25.70 -10.42 -15.90
C ALA A 590 -24.53 -11.01 -15.13
N LEU A 591 -24.76 -12.12 -14.42
CA LEU A 591 -23.74 -12.91 -13.75
C LEU A 591 -23.65 -14.28 -14.43
N LEU A 592 -22.48 -14.60 -14.96
CA LEU A 592 -22.18 -15.89 -15.56
C LEU A 592 -21.19 -16.65 -14.70
N VAL A 593 -21.58 -17.84 -14.25
CA VAL A 593 -20.76 -18.69 -13.38
C VAL A 593 -20.53 -20.04 -14.05
N LYS A 594 -19.27 -20.46 -14.13
CA LYS A 594 -18.86 -21.76 -14.63
C LYS A 594 -19.65 -22.87 -13.93
N LYS A 595 -20.34 -23.69 -14.71
CA LYS A 595 -21.07 -24.85 -14.20
C LYS A 595 -20.06 -25.92 -13.80
N PRO A 596 -20.09 -26.43 -12.56
CA PRO A 596 -19.26 -27.57 -12.20
C PRO A 596 -19.60 -28.76 -13.12
N LYS A 597 -18.58 -29.49 -13.60
CA LYS A 597 -18.82 -30.77 -14.29
C LYS A 597 -19.59 -31.65 -13.30
N LYS A 598 -20.65 -32.35 -13.74
CA LYS A 598 -21.31 -33.37 -12.91
C LYS A 598 -20.22 -34.38 -12.50
N VAL A 599 -19.73 -34.28 -11.27
CA VAL A 599 -18.96 -35.32 -10.62
C VAL A 599 -20.01 -36.23 -10.00
N THR A 600 -20.03 -37.50 -10.41
CA THR A 600 -20.83 -38.53 -9.75
C THR A 600 -20.36 -38.61 -8.29
N LYS A 601 -21.24 -38.25 -7.34
CA LYS A 601 -21.14 -38.30 -5.87
C LYS A 601 -19.72 -38.27 -5.26
N TYR A 602 -19.42 -37.19 -4.52
CA TYR A 602 -18.76 -37.28 -3.21
C TYR A 602 -19.32 -36.23 -2.25
N GLN A 603 -19.31 -36.59 -0.96
CA GLN A 603 -19.83 -35.88 0.21
C GLN A 603 -19.29 -34.46 0.39
N SER A 604 -20.04 -33.68 1.18
CA SER A 604 -19.71 -32.35 1.67
C SER A 604 -18.27 -32.25 2.17
N ILE A 605 -17.51 -31.29 1.65
CA ILE A 605 -16.25 -30.87 2.25
C ILE A 605 -16.22 -29.34 2.30
N ASP A 606 -16.15 -28.83 3.52
CA ASP A 606 -15.67 -27.50 3.87
C ASP A 606 -14.24 -27.29 3.39
N SER A 607 -13.94 -26.09 2.90
CA SER A 607 -12.59 -25.55 2.63
C SER A 607 -11.65 -26.39 1.74
N PHE A 608 -11.28 -25.87 0.56
CA PHE A 608 -10.05 -26.32 -0.10
C PHE A 608 -9.34 -25.23 -0.92
N PRO A 609 -8.00 -25.15 -0.80
CA PRO A 609 -7.13 -24.65 -1.86
C PRO A 609 -6.93 -25.77 -2.90
N TYR A 610 -7.11 -25.48 -4.20
CA TYR A 610 -6.89 -26.47 -5.25
C TYR A 610 -5.53 -26.30 -5.95
N VAL A 611 -4.73 -27.35 -5.92
CA VAL A 611 -3.61 -27.62 -6.84
C VAL A 611 -4.14 -28.48 -8.00
N LEU A 612 -3.98 -28.02 -9.24
CA LEU A 612 -4.30 -28.80 -10.45
C LEU A 612 -3.01 -29.20 -11.19
N LYS A 613 -2.77 -30.50 -11.32
CA LYS A 613 -1.79 -31.10 -12.25
C LYS A 613 -2.52 -31.66 -13.48
N PHE A 614 -1.96 -31.47 -14.68
CA PHE A 614 -2.42 -32.10 -15.93
C PHE A 614 -1.31 -32.97 -16.54
N PRO A 615 -1.64 -34.13 -17.16
CA PRO A 615 -0.69 -34.96 -17.90
C PRO A 615 -0.58 -34.54 -19.37
N LEU A 616 0.62 -34.72 -19.94
CA LEU A 616 0.96 -34.54 -21.36
C LEU A 616 0.78 -35.84 -22.16
N LYS A 617 0.22 -35.74 -23.37
CA LYS A 617 0.62 -36.58 -24.54
C LYS A 617 0.20 -35.93 -25.86
N HIS A 618 1.13 -35.92 -26.81
CA HIS A 618 1.05 -35.33 -28.17
C HIS A 618 0.43 -36.28 -29.21
N LYS A 619 -0.19 -35.72 -30.27
CA LYS A 619 0.14 -36.04 -31.68
C LYS A 619 -0.53 -35.09 -32.70
N ASN A 620 0.29 -34.56 -33.60
CA ASN A 620 0.09 -34.08 -34.98
C ASN A 620 -1.30 -33.62 -35.47
N SER A 621 -1.53 -32.30 -35.47
CA SER A 621 -2.15 -31.53 -36.56
C SER A 621 -1.91 -30.04 -36.30
N ILE A 622 -1.77 -29.24 -37.36
CA ILE A 622 -1.62 -27.78 -37.29
C ILE A 622 -2.98 -27.21 -36.86
N GLU A 623 -3.35 -27.31 -35.58
CA GLU A 623 -4.70 -26.93 -35.14
C GLU A 623 -4.84 -26.48 -33.68
N ASN A 624 -3.79 -26.46 -32.86
CA ASN A 624 -3.91 -26.07 -31.46
C ASN A 624 -2.86 -25.03 -31.08
N ALA A 625 -3.29 -23.93 -30.45
CA ALA A 625 -2.42 -23.02 -29.75
C ALA A 625 -1.65 -23.80 -28.67
N SER A 626 -0.40 -24.17 -28.93
CA SER A 626 0.45 -24.88 -27.98
C SER A 626 1.45 -23.91 -27.34
N ILE A 627 1.48 -23.80 -26.03
CA ILE A 627 2.63 -23.14 -25.36
C ILE A 627 3.80 -24.11 -25.43
N SER A 628 4.79 -23.82 -26.27
CA SER A 628 6.10 -24.44 -26.13
C SER A 628 6.89 -23.63 -25.10
N LYS A 629 7.39 -24.29 -24.05
CA LYS A 629 8.48 -23.73 -23.24
C LYS A 629 9.65 -23.54 -24.21
N GLY A 630 9.91 -22.31 -24.65
CA GLY A 630 11.09 -22.02 -25.46
C GLY A 630 12.33 -22.39 -24.65
N ASN A 631 13.10 -23.35 -25.15
CA ASN A 631 14.36 -23.74 -24.54
C ASN A 631 15.22 -22.47 -24.27
N GLU A 632 15.87 -22.46 -23.12
CA GLU A 632 16.96 -21.55 -22.74
C GLU A 632 16.68 -20.05 -22.50
N ASN A 633 15.58 -19.42 -22.99
CA ASN A 633 15.32 -17.97 -22.72
C ASN A 633 14.01 -17.47 -22.03
N GLY A 634 13.07 -18.34 -21.62
CA GLY A 634 12.06 -17.99 -20.58
C GLY A 634 10.81 -17.34 -21.15
N TYR A 635 10.77 -17.25 -22.46
CA TYR A 635 9.63 -16.83 -23.25
C TYR A 635 8.53 -17.89 -23.23
N GLN A 636 7.28 -17.43 -23.15
CA GLN A 636 6.13 -18.20 -23.60
C GLN A 636 5.87 -17.83 -25.06
N ALA A 637 6.08 -18.79 -25.97
CA ALA A 637 5.70 -18.64 -27.37
C ALA A 637 4.24 -19.05 -27.50
N VAL A 638 3.44 -18.21 -28.15
CA VAL A 638 2.02 -18.49 -28.36
C VAL A 638 1.70 -18.51 -29.84
N TYR A 639 1.11 -19.63 -30.28
CA TYR A 639 0.65 -19.84 -31.64
C TYR A 639 -0.83 -19.49 -31.70
N PHE A 640 -1.22 -18.77 -32.74
CA PHE A 640 -2.53 -18.18 -32.86
C PHE A 640 -3.45 -19.03 -33.72
N LYS A 641 -4.74 -19.06 -33.39
CA LYS A 641 -5.76 -19.46 -34.37
C LYS A 641 -6.03 -18.24 -35.26
N LYS A 642 -5.74 -18.34 -36.56
CA LYS A 642 -6.19 -17.34 -37.55
C LYS A 642 -7.71 -17.37 -37.55
N GLN A 643 -8.33 -16.25 -37.24
CA GLN A 643 -9.75 -16.03 -37.48
C GLN A 643 -9.92 -14.94 -38.53
N GLN A 644 -10.92 -15.11 -39.38
CA GLN A 644 -11.26 -14.19 -40.44
C GLN A 644 -12.58 -13.51 -40.10
N THR A 645 -12.62 -12.18 -40.18
CA THR A 645 -13.88 -11.47 -40.41
C THR A 645 -13.98 -11.13 -41.89
N ASP A 646 -15.11 -10.55 -42.29
CA ASP A 646 -15.29 -10.08 -43.67
C ASP A 646 -14.24 -9.02 -44.05
N SER A 647 -13.73 -8.26 -43.07
CA SER A 647 -12.87 -7.09 -43.26
C SER A 647 -11.43 -7.19 -42.72
N LEU A 648 -11.15 -8.04 -41.71
CA LEU A 648 -9.85 -8.08 -41.01
C LEU A 648 -9.43 -9.52 -40.67
N ASP A 649 -8.12 -9.76 -40.66
CA ASP A 649 -7.53 -10.97 -40.08
C ASP A 649 -7.02 -10.66 -38.67
N TYR A 650 -7.25 -11.56 -37.72
CA TYR A 650 -6.70 -11.44 -36.38
C TYR A 650 -6.30 -12.79 -35.78
N TYR A 651 -5.46 -12.66 -34.77
CA TYR A 651 -4.68 -13.73 -34.17
C TYR A 651 -4.98 -13.72 -32.67
N ARG A 652 -5.61 -14.78 -32.15
CA ARG A 652 -6.06 -14.85 -30.75
C ARG A 652 -5.40 -15.97 -29.96
N LEU A 653 -5.19 -15.74 -28.66
CA LEU A 653 -4.73 -16.75 -27.69
C LEU A 653 -5.33 -16.59 -26.30
N VAL A 654 -5.26 -17.64 -25.49
CA VAL A 654 -5.47 -17.58 -24.04
C VAL A 654 -4.13 -17.69 -23.33
N PHE A 655 -3.80 -16.69 -22.52
CA PHE A 655 -2.58 -16.64 -21.73
C PHE A 655 -2.64 -17.69 -20.61
N LYS A 656 -1.59 -18.50 -20.47
CA LYS A 656 -1.49 -19.54 -19.42
C LYS A 656 -0.22 -19.39 -18.57
N GLY A 657 0.41 -18.23 -18.60
CA GLY A 657 1.53 -17.92 -17.73
C GLY A 657 1.09 -17.48 -16.34
N ASN A 658 2.07 -17.28 -15.47
CA ASN A 658 1.84 -16.70 -14.14
C ASN A 658 1.43 -15.24 -14.29
N SER A 659 0.60 -14.77 -13.36
CA SER A 659 0.26 -13.36 -13.29
C SER A 659 1.51 -12.52 -13.05
N ASN A 660 1.88 -11.65 -13.99
CA ASN A 660 3.09 -10.81 -13.91
C ASN A 660 3.06 -9.70 -14.99
N LEU A 661 4.07 -8.82 -14.97
CA LEU A 661 4.39 -7.94 -16.07
C LEU A 661 5.23 -8.65 -17.13
N TYR A 662 4.89 -8.42 -18.39
CA TYR A 662 5.54 -9.01 -19.54
C TYR A 662 6.00 -7.94 -20.54
N ASN A 663 7.22 -8.10 -21.03
CA ASN A 663 7.64 -7.49 -22.29
C ASN A 663 7.31 -8.46 -23.43
N GLY A 664 6.54 -7.99 -24.40
CA GLY A 664 6.17 -8.75 -25.59
C GLY A 664 7.02 -8.36 -26.80
N LYS A 665 7.44 -9.34 -27.59
CA LYS A 665 8.05 -9.10 -28.90
C LYS A 665 7.27 -9.83 -29.98
N LEU A 666 6.70 -9.08 -30.91
CA LEU A 666 5.95 -9.62 -32.03
C LEU A 666 6.89 -9.93 -33.19
N TYR A 667 6.93 -11.18 -33.63
CA TYR A 667 7.72 -11.60 -34.80
C TYR A 667 6.79 -11.75 -36.01
N LYS A 668 7.09 -10.95 -37.04
CA LYS A 668 6.46 -10.90 -38.36
C LYS A 668 7.28 -11.73 -39.36
N LYS A 669 6.68 -12.29 -40.42
CA LYS A 669 7.43 -12.89 -41.56
C LYS A 669 7.12 -12.09 -42.83
N ASP A 670 8.15 -11.56 -43.48
CA ASP A 670 8.15 -10.86 -44.79
C ASP A 670 6.92 -10.01 -45.14
N PHE A 671 6.99 -8.71 -44.84
CA PHE A 671 6.07 -7.70 -45.38
C PHE A 671 6.77 -6.92 -46.50
N LYS A 672 6.24 -6.98 -47.73
CA LYS A 672 6.69 -6.11 -48.86
C LYS A 672 6.10 -4.69 -48.80
N LYS A 673 5.15 -4.42 -47.91
CA LYS A 673 4.56 -3.09 -47.67
C LYS A 673 4.58 -2.75 -46.18
N ASP A 674 4.75 -1.47 -45.88
CA ASP A 674 4.85 -0.91 -44.53
C ASP A 674 3.54 -1.19 -43.73
N THR A 675 3.60 -2.17 -42.81
CA THR A 675 2.47 -2.49 -41.91
C THR A 675 2.71 -1.85 -40.55
N THR A 676 2.57 -0.53 -40.53
CA THR A 676 2.69 0.30 -39.32
C THR A 676 1.55 0.11 -38.33
N ASN A 677 0.42 -0.51 -38.68
CA ASN A 677 -0.74 -0.56 -37.78
C ASN A 677 -1.24 -1.98 -37.44
N ILE A 678 -0.67 -2.57 -36.38
CA ILE A 678 -1.20 -3.76 -35.69
C ILE A 678 -1.71 -3.32 -34.32
N LYS A 679 -2.94 -3.73 -33.95
CA LYS A 679 -3.52 -3.47 -32.63
C LYS A 679 -3.37 -4.71 -31.75
N ILE A 680 -2.87 -4.55 -30.52
CA ILE A 680 -2.85 -5.63 -29.53
C ILE A 680 -3.86 -5.31 -28.43
N LEU A 681 -4.72 -6.27 -28.12
CA LEU A 681 -5.73 -6.16 -27.07
C LEU A 681 -5.55 -7.27 -26.03
N VAL A 682 -5.83 -6.95 -24.78
CA VAL A 682 -5.96 -7.89 -23.67
C VAL A 682 -7.41 -7.81 -23.20
N ASN A 683 -8.11 -8.95 -23.22
CA ASN A 683 -9.55 -9.04 -22.96
C ASN A 683 -10.36 -8.04 -23.82
N GLY A 684 -9.94 -7.86 -25.08
CA GLY A 684 -10.53 -6.92 -26.04
C GLY A 684 -10.25 -5.43 -25.79
N SER A 685 -9.51 -5.07 -24.74
CA SER A 685 -9.12 -3.69 -24.42
C SER A 685 -7.65 -3.43 -24.72
N ARG A 686 -7.28 -2.17 -25.04
CA ARG A 686 -5.85 -1.82 -25.21
C ARG A 686 -5.16 -1.93 -23.84
N PRO A 687 -4.00 -2.61 -23.73
CA PRO A 687 -3.25 -2.64 -22.47
C PRO A 687 -2.72 -1.24 -22.13
N ILE A 688 -2.89 -0.85 -20.87
CA ILE A 688 -2.68 0.52 -20.37
C ILE A 688 -1.19 0.95 -20.34
N ASN A 689 -0.25 0.00 -20.32
CA ASN A 689 1.18 0.27 -20.05
C ASN A 689 2.07 0.46 -21.29
N ASN A 690 1.49 0.59 -22.49
CA ASN A 690 2.24 0.96 -23.69
C ASN A 690 2.50 2.48 -23.72
N PHE A 691 3.42 2.96 -22.88
CA PHE A 691 3.99 4.30 -23.05
C PHE A 691 5.02 4.28 -24.18
N GLU A 692 4.57 4.65 -25.36
CA GLU A 692 5.28 5.51 -26.30
C GLU A 692 4.19 6.01 -27.25
N LYS A 693 3.78 7.28 -27.12
CA LYS A 693 3.23 7.99 -28.29
C LYS A 693 4.36 7.93 -29.31
N GLU A 694 4.24 7.09 -30.33
CA GLU A 694 5.10 7.20 -31.51
C GLU A 694 4.95 8.63 -32.01
N LYS A 695 6.00 9.45 -31.83
CA LYS A 695 6.11 10.70 -32.58
C LYS A 695 6.03 10.29 -34.04
N SER A 696 5.05 10.85 -34.75
CA SER A 696 4.92 10.75 -36.20
C SER A 696 6.25 11.14 -36.85
N GLY A 697 7.02 10.16 -37.30
CA GLY A 697 8.34 10.39 -37.86
C GLY A 697 9.20 9.14 -37.86
N VAL A 698 9.00 8.30 -38.88
CA VAL A 698 9.96 7.33 -39.46
C VAL A 698 10.95 6.67 -38.48
N SER A 699 10.69 5.40 -38.09
CA SER A 699 11.79 4.43 -37.97
C SER A 699 11.30 2.98 -38.16
N LYS A 700 12.07 2.23 -38.94
CA LYS A 700 11.86 0.80 -39.23
C LYS A 700 11.98 -0.05 -37.95
N SER A 701 10.92 -0.81 -37.66
CA SER A 701 10.88 -2.05 -36.87
C SER A 701 11.53 -2.06 -35.47
N LYS A 702 10.76 -1.68 -34.44
CA LYS A 702 10.82 -2.31 -33.09
C LYS A 702 9.43 -2.35 -32.45
N ASN A 703 8.55 -3.24 -32.93
CA ASN A 703 7.23 -3.53 -32.34
C ASN A 703 7.36 -4.32 -31.00
N GLY A 704 7.95 -3.69 -29.98
CA GLY A 704 8.03 -4.21 -28.62
C GLY A 704 6.86 -3.73 -27.77
N LEU A 705 6.10 -4.66 -27.21
CA LEU A 705 5.16 -4.40 -26.12
C LEU A 705 5.95 -4.31 -24.82
N LYS A 706 5.75 -3.25 -24.03
CA LYS A 706 6.46 -3.08 -22.75
C LYS A 706 5.45 -3.12 -21.59
N HIS A 707 5.86 -3.73 -20.47
CA HIS A 707 5.15 -3.69 -19.19
C HIS A 707 3.66 -4.10 -19.24
N ILE A 708 3.28 -5.09 -20.07
CA ILE A 708 1.89 -5.57 -20.10
C ILE A 708 1.67 -6.51 -18.93
N TYR A 709 0.77 -6.14 -18.02
CA TYR A 709 0.32 -7.05 -16.98
C TYR A 709 -0.65 -8.08 -17.57
N LEU A 710 -0.33 -9.36 -17.39
CA LEU A 710 -1.12 -10.49 -17.88
C LEU A 710 -1.37 -11.45 -16.73
N GLU A 711 -2.58 -11.98 -16.63
CA GLU A 711 -2.96 -13.04 -15.68
C GLU A 711 -3.45 -14.27 -16.42
N TYR A 712 -3.32 -15.43 -15.77
CA TYR A 712 -3.82 -16.70 -16.30
C TYR A 712 -5.27 -16.56 -16.78
N GLY A 713 -5.52 -16.96 -18.02
CA GLY A 713 -6.83 -16.90 -18.64
C GLY A 713 -7.07 -15.68 -19.53
N ASP A 714 -6.20 -14.67 -19.51
CA ASP A 714 -6.34 -13.49 -20.38
C ASP A 714 -6.39 -13.84 -21.86
N ILE A 715 -7.33 -13.21 -22.57
CA ILE A 715 -7.44 -13.35 -24.02
C ILE A 715 -6.59 -12.26 -24.66
N ILE A 716 -5.58 -12.63 -25.43
CA ILE A 716 -4.75 -11.68 -26.17
C ILE A 716 -5.10 -11.75 -27.65
N ASP A 717 -5.49 -10.61 -28.21
CA ASP A 717 -5.77 -10.44 -29.63
C ASP A 717 -4.68 -9.60 -30.30
N VAL A 718 -4.22 -10.05 -31.46
CA VAL A 718 -3.34 -9.31 -32.37
C VAL A 718 -4.12 -9.10 -33.67
N ILE A 719 -4.56 -7.86 -33.89
CA ILE A 719 -5.48 -7.47 -34.96
C ILE A 719 -4.72 -6.68 -36.02
N PHE A 720 -4.91 -7.05 -37.27
CA PHE A 720 -4.40 -6.31 -38.42
C PHE A 720 -5.44 -5.29 -38.89
N ASN A 721 -4.99 -4.14 -39.39
CA ASN A 721 -5.87 -3.09 -39.90
C ASN A 721 -6.40 -3.36 -41.32
N HIS A 722 -6.05 -4.50 -41.90
CA HIS A 722 -6.56 -4.99 -43.18
C HIS A 722 -6.62 -6.52 -43.16
N LYS A 723 -7.36 -7.09 -44.12
CA LYS A 723 -7.36 -8.53 -44.38
C LYS A 723 -6.04 -8.95 -45.02
N LEU A 724 -5.38 -9.98 -44.49
CA LEU A 724 -4.11 -10.42 -45.06
C LEU A 724 -4.36 -11.12 -46.41
N THR A 725 -3.61 -10.72 -47.42
CA THR A 725 -3.59 -11.35 -48.74
C THR A 725 -2.93 -12.74 -48.66
N SER A 726 -3.14 -13.57 -49.67
CA SER A 726 -2.50 -14.90 -49.80
C SER A 726 -0.96 -14.86 -49.83
N GLN A 727 -0.38 -13.69 -50.10
CA GLN A 727 1.06 -13.44 -50.13
C GLN A 727 1.60 -12.86 -48.81
N GLU A 728 0.73 -12.35 -47.93
CA GLU A 728 1.12 -11.84 -46.60
C GLU A 728 1.10 -12.96 -45.56
N ILE A 729 2.28 -13.40 -45.14
CA ILE A 729 2.41 -14.37 -44.06
C ILE A 729 2.34 -13.59 -42.74
N GLY A 730 1.22 -13.66 -42.02
CA GLY A 730 0.92 -12.81 -40.85
C GLY A 730 1.84 -12.94 -39.61
N VAL A 731 1.29 -13.13 -38.41
CA VAL A 731 2.13 -13.22 -37.19
C VAL A 731 2.79 -14.59 -37.09
N LYS A 732 4.12 -14.63 -36.97
CA LYS A 732 4.88 -15.86 -36.72
C LYS A 732 4.80 -16.30 -35.25
N LYS A 733 5.03 -15.38 -34.31
CA LYS A 733 4.92 -15.62 -32.86
C LYS A 733 4.85 -14.29 -32.08
N LEU A 734 4.17 -14.30 -30.95
CA LEU A 734 4.35 -13.32 -29.88
C LEU A 734 5.19 -13.97 -28.78
N GLU A 735 6.35 -13.41 -28.49
CA GLU A 735 7.20 -13.81 -27.36
C GLU A 735 6.88 -12.95 -26.17
N LEU A 736 6.31 -13.53 -25.11
CA LEU A 736 6.08 -12.83 -23.85
C LEU A 736 7.20 -13.20 -22.87
N LYS A 737 7.88 -12.18 -22.37
CA LYS A 737 8.99 -12.32 -21.41
C LYS A 737 8.60 -11.67 -20.09
N PRO A 738 8.47 -12.44 -19.00
CA PRO A 738 8.23 -11.86 -17.69
C PRO A 738 9.41 -10.95 -17.34
N ILE A 739 9.13 -9.75 -16.87
CA ILE A 739 10.16 -8.72 -16.63
C ILE A 739 11.13 -9.18 -15.53
N ASN A 740 10.67 -9.96 -14.56
CA ASN A 740 11.51 -10.51 -13.48
C ASN A 740 12.26 -11.80 -13.87
N ASN A 741 11.92 -12.46 -14.98
CA ASN A 741 12.53 -13.76 -15.37
C ASN A 741 13.76 -13.62 -16.29
N LEU A 742 14.04 -12.42 -16.77
CA LEU A 742 15.07 -12.14 -17.76
C LEU A 742 16.48 -12.41 -17.21
N PHE A 743 16.79 -11.69 -16.14
CA PHE A 743 18.02 -11.79 -15.38
C PHE A 743 18.16 -13.18 -14.73
N LYS A 744 17.09 -13.65 -14.06
CA LYS A 744 17.02 -14.98 -13.44
C LYS A 744 17.36 -16.12 -14.40
N LYS A 745 16.93 -16.05 -15.66
CA LYS A 745 17.24 -17.08 -16.65
C LYS A 745 18.63 -16.95 -17.23
N GLU A 746 19.08 -15.72 -17.50
CA GLU A 746 20.46 -15.47 -17.93
C GLU A 746 21.46 -16.01 -16.89
N LEU A 747 21.22 -15.73 -15.61
CA LEU A 747 22.00 -16.29 -14.50
C LEU A 747 22.03 -17.82 -14.51
N LYS A 748 20.85 -18.47 -14.59
CA LYS A 748 20.78 -19.94 -14.61
C LYS A 748 21.48 -20.56 -15.81
N THR A 749 21.43 -19.91 -16.97
CA THR A 749 22.09 -20.41 -18.20
C THR A 749 23.59 -20.21 -18.14
N LYS A 750 24.05 -19.00 -17.80
CA LYS A 750 25.48 -18.65 -17.74
C LYS A 750 26.22 -19.40 -16.64
N LEU A 751 25.56 -19.67 -15.52
CA LEU A 751 26.15 -20.35 -14.37
C LEU A 751 25.83 -21.85 -14.32
N LYS A 752 25.23 -22.43 -15.38
CA LYS A 752 24.81 -23.84 -15.37
C LYS A 752 25.97 -24.79 -15.08
N ASN A 753 27.07 -24.65 -15.82
CA ASN A 753 28.26 -25.53 -15.77
C ASN A 753 29.41 -24.94 -14.95
N VAL A 754 29.13 -23.91 -14.16
CA VAL A 754 30.12 -23.30 -13.27
C VAL A 754 30.16 -24.11 -11.97
N GLU A 755 31.37 -24.38 -11.46
CA GLU A 755 31.56 -25.03 -10.17
C GLU A 755 31.11 -24.08 -9.04
N PRO A 756 30.24 -24.51 -8.12
CA PRO A 756 29.75 -23.65 -7.05
C PRO A 756 30.78 -23.50 -5.93
N PHE A 757 30.80 -22.33 -5.27
CA PHE A 757 31.45 -22.23 -3.96
C PHE A 757 30.67 -23.08 -2.95
N VAL A 758 31.36 -23.94 -2.21
CA VAL A 758 30.73 -24.90 -1.29
C VAL A 758 30.87 -24.40 0.15
N ALA A 759 29.74 -24.30 0.85
CA ALA A 759 29.74 -23.94 2.27
C ALA A 759 30.49 -25.00 3.10
N LYS A 760 31.40 -24.56 3.98
CA LYS A 760 32.14 -25.40 4.93
C LYS A 760 31.38 -25.40 6.26
N GLY A 761 30.59 -26.45 6.51
CA GLY A 761 29.72 -26.50 7.69
C GLY A 761 28.59 -25.46 7.62
N TRP A 762 28.56 -24.52 8.56
CA TRP A 762 27.51 -23.50 8.69
C TRP A 762 27.88 -22.12 8.11
N THR A 763 29.08 -22.02 7.50
CA THR A 763 29.60 -20.77 6.93
C THR A 763 30.09 -20.95 5.50
N LEU A 764 30.04 -19.86 4.73
CA LEU A 764 30.64 -19.71 3.41
C LEU A 764 31.27 -18.33 3.32
N GLU A 765 32.48 -18.21 2.81
CA GLU A 765 33.17 -16.94 2.55
C GLU A 765 33.72 -16.95 1.12
N VAL A 766 33.56 -15.85 0.39
CA VAL A 766 33.88 -15.73 -1.03
C VAL A 766 34.46 -14.34 -1.32
N GLU A 767 35.58 -14.31 -2.06
CA GLU A 767 36.19 -13.09 -2.61
C GLU A 767 35.26 -12.46 -3.66
N ALA A 768 35.04 -11.15 -3.58
CA ALA A 768 34.06 -10.45 -4.41
C ALA A 768 34.48 -10.46 -5.89
N GLU A 769 35.77 -10.34 -6.19
CA GLU A 769 36.34 -10.43 -7.54
C GLU A 769 36.19 -11.82 -8.18
N ASN A 770 35.95 -12.87 -7.38
CA ASN A 770 35.69 -14.22 -7.88
C ASN A 770 34.22 -14.43 -8.30
N TYR A 771 33.54 -13.38 -8.76
CA TYR A 771 32.20 -13.51 -9.32
C TYR A 771 32.23 -14.38 -10.58
N HIS A 772 31.19 -15.20 -10.74
CA HIS A 772 31.07 -16.07 -11.90
C HIS A 772 30.38 -15.38 -13.09
N TYR A 773 29.65 -14.32 -12.82
CA TYR A 773 28.95 -13.53 -13.83
C TYR A 773 28.81 -12.08 -13.37
N LYS A 774 28.96 -11.14 -14.32
CA LYS A 774 28.66 -9.71 -14.12
C LYS A 774 27.74 -9.18 -15.22
N SER A 775 26.95 -8.17 -14.89
CA SER A 775 26.08 -7.46 -15.82
C SER A 775 25.98 -5.99 -15.45
N LYS A 776 25.99 -5.10 -16.45
CA LYS A 776 25.64 -3.69 -16.24
C LYS A 776 24.14 -3.46 -16.07
N ASN A 777 23.29 -4.45 -16.37
CA ASN A 777 21.82 -4.36 -16.24
C ASN A 777 21.21 -3.05 -16.80
N LYS A 778 21.70 -2.61 -17.96
CA LYS A 778 21.34 -1.32 -18.62
C LYS A 778 21.74 -0.04 -17.87
N SER A 779 22.48 -0.14 -16.77
CA SER A 779 23.19 0.98 -16.16
C SER A 779 24.35 1.45 -17.06
N LYS A 780 24.77 2.70 -16.86
CA LYS A 780 26.03 3.24 -17.40
C LYS A 780 27.25 2.83 -16.56
N ARG A 781 27.03 2.28 -15.36
CA ARG A 781 28.06 1.79 -14.42
C ARG A 781 28.08 0.27 -14.42
N GLU A 782 29.23 -0.30 -14.11
CA GLU A 782 29.39 -1.73 -13.87
C GLU A 782 30.50 -2.00 -12.85
N TRP A 783 30.65 -3.27 -12.47
CA TRP A 783 31.71 -3.70 -11.55
C TRP A 783 33.01 -3.97 -12.32
N TYR A 784 34.09 -3.39 -11.82
CA TYR A 784 35.45 -3.58 -12.32
C TYR A 784 36.34 -4.15 -11.24
N VAL A 785 37.22 -5.08 -11.62
CA VAL A 785 38.23 -5.63 -10.71
C VAL A 785 39.36 -4.61 -10.58
N ARG A 786 39.71 -4.26 -9.34
CA ARG A 786 40.84 -3.40 -8.98
C ARG A 786 41.96 -4.30 -8.45
N SER A 787 43.15 -4.20 -9.02
CA SER A 787 44.34 -5.00 -8.65
C SER A 787 45.62 -4.28 -9.07
N ASN A 788 46.78 -4.81 -8.68
CA ASN A 788 48.10 -4.28 -9.09
C ASN A 788 48.32 -4.29 -10.61
N SER A 789 47.56 -5.10 -11.36
CA SER A 789 47.63 -5.22 -12.81
C SER A 789 46.31 -4.80 -13.48
N GLU A 790 45.61 -3.81 -12.93
CA GLU A 790 44.32 -3.40 -13.46
C GLU A 790 44.40 -2.83 -14.88
N ASN A 791 43.41 -3.16 -15.70
CA ASN A 791 43.24 -2.64 -17.05
C ASN A 791 41.81 -2.13 -17.19
N LEU A 792 41.62 -0.85 -16.85
CA LEU A 792 40.33 -0.18 -16.92
C LEU A 792 40.18 0.54 -18.27
N PRO A 793 38.97 0.57 -18.86
CA PRO A 793 38.74 1.18 -20.17
C PRO A 793 38.75 2.72 -20.14
N PHE A 794 39.08 3.33 -19.00
CA PHE A 794 39.16 4.77 -18.75
C PHE A 794 40.28 5.03 -17.74
N SER A 795 41.08 6.07 -17.97
CA SER A 795 42.25 6.44 -17.13
C SER A 795 42.05 7.72 -16.32
N ASP A 796 41.13 8.58 -16.73
CA ASP A 796 40.99 9.92 -16.17
C ASP A 796 40.10 9.91 -14.94
N ASN A 797 40.54 10.58 -13.87
CA ASN A 797 39.81 10.74 -12.61
C ASN A 797 39.42 9.43 -11.88
N LEU A 798 40.24 8.38 -12.02
CA LEU A 798 40.03 7.15 -11.26
C LEU A 798 40.24 7.35 -9.75
N PRO A 799 39.35 6.83 -8.90
CA PRO A 799 39.59 6.80 -7.46
C PRO A 799 40.85 5.99 -7.11
N LYS A 800 41.49 6.36 -5.99
CA LYS A 800 42.67 5.65 -5.46
C LYS A 800 42.40 4.15 -5.38
N ASN A 801 43.34 3.36 -5.87
CA ASN A 801 43.30 1.91 -5.79
C ASN A 801 43.76 1.45 -4.39
N TYR A 802 42.97 0.62 -3.73
CA TYR A 802 43.24 0.08 -2.38
C TYR A 802 43.59 -1.41 -2.35
N CYS A 803 43.90 -2.01 -3.50
CA CYS A 803 44.03 -3.45 -3.65
C CYS A 803 45.10 -4.08 -2.76
N GLU A 804 46.25 -3.44 -2.52
CA GLU A 804 47.31 -3.96 -1.62
C GLU A 804 46.86 -4.22 -0.18
N SER A 805 45.76 -3.58 0.25
CA SER A 805 45.19 -3.76 1.59
C SER A 805 43.95 -4.67 1.62
N ALA A 806 43.45 -5.05 0.44
CA ALA A 806 42.30 -5.93 0.26
C ALA A 806 42.70 -7.40 0.48
N SER A 807 41.70 -8.26 0.75
CA SER A 807 41.91 -9.70 0.76
C SER A 807 42.39 -10.14 -0.63
N GLY A 808 43.35 -11.07 -0.70
CA GLY A 808 43.86 -11.54 -1.98
C GLY A 808 44.56 -10.48 -2.87
N ASN A 809 44.84 -9.29 -2.33
CA ASN A 809 45.33 -8.12 -3.08
C ASN A 809 44.41 -7.68 -4.24
N SER A 810 43.09 -7.89 -4.13
CA SER A 810 42.12 -7.47 -5.15
C SER A 810 40.74 -7.20 -4.55
N TYR A 811 39.90 -6.45 -5.28
CA TYR A 811 38.50 -6.19 -4.94
C TYR A 811 37.74 -5.75 -6.20
N ILE A 812 36.42 -5.53 -6.10
CA ILE A 812 35.63 -4.92 -7.18
C ILE A 812 35.07 -3.55 -6.81
N GLU A 813 35.03 -2.65 -7.78
CA GLU A 813 34.54 -1.27 -7.63
C GLU A 813 33.47 -0.94 -8.67
N ALA A 814 32.43 -0.24 -8.23
CA ALA A 814 31.36 0.24 -9.09
C ALA A 814 31.81 1.52 -9.82
N LEU A 815 32.15 1.44 -11.12
CA LEU A 815 32.72 2.57 -11.86
C LEU A 815 31.93 2.91 -13.14
N PRO A 816 32.02 4.15 -13.64
CA PRO A 816 32.74 5.30 -13.07
C PRO A 816 32.07 5.84 -11.79
N ASP A 817 32.88 6.26 -10.84
CA ASP A 817 32.46 6.95 -9.61
C ASP A 817 32.23 8.43 -9.92
N THR A 818 30.98 8.86 -9.81
CA THR A 818 30.56 10.23 -10.11
C THR A 818 29.97 10.93 -8.91
N ARG A 819 30.02 10.30 -7.73
CA ARG A 819 29.49 10.85 -6.48
C ARG A 819 30.41 10.50 -5.31
N VAL A 820 31.61 11.04 -5.37
CA VAL A 820 32.68 10.80 -4.40
C VAL A 820 32.34 11.39 -3.02
N THR A 821 31.61 12.51 -3.01
CA THR A 821 31.27 13.26 -1.79
C THR A 821 29.79 13.62 -1.74
N HIS A 822 29.28 13.99 -0.56
CA HIS A 822 27.90 14.44 -0.40
C HIS A 822 27.57 15.71 -1.20
N SER A 823 28.59 16.49 -1.60
CA SER A 823 28.45 17.70 -2.41
C SER A 823 28.18 17.40 -3.88
N ASP A 824 28.46 16.17 -4.32
CA ASP A 824 28.24 15.74 -5.70
C ASP A 824 26.76 15.39 -5.93
N PRO A 825 26.18 15.74 -7.10
CA PRO A 825 24.76 15.53 -7.36
C PRO A 825 24.35 14.05 -7.30
N LEU A 826 23.36 13.74 -6.45
CA LEU A 826 22.70 12.44 -6.43
C LEU A 826 21.73 12.33 -7.61
N LYS A 827 21.90 11.29 -8.44
CA LYS A 827 21.12 11.01 -9.64
C LYS A 827 20.59 9.57 -9.58
N ILE A 828 19.32 9.45 -9.18
CA ILE A 828 18.61 8.17 -9.10
C ILE A 828 18.59 7.49 -10.48
N GLY A 829 18.97 6.21 -10.53
CA GLY A 829 19.09 5.42 -11.75
C GLY A 829 20.39 5.65 -12.54
N ASP A 830 21.27 6.54 -12.08
CA ASP A 830 22.54 6.87 -12.74
C ASP A 830 23.76 6.61 -11.83
N ASN A 831 23.88 7.30 -10.70
CA ASN A 831 24.95 7.08 -9.70
C ASN A 831 24.42 6.54 -8.36
N PHE A 832 23.10 6.49 -8.21
CA PHE A 832 22.41 5.94 -7.05
C PHE A 832 21.24 5.04 -7.47
N TYR A 833 21.18 3.83 -6.93
CA TYR A 833 20.28 2.72 -7.29
C TYR A 833 19.54 2.23 -6.04
N PRO A 834 18.47 2.92 -5.61
CA PRO A 834 17.77 2.58 -4.38
C PRO A 834 17.06 1.21 -4.46
N GLU A 835 16.63 0.81 -5.65
CA GLU A 835 15.91 -0.44 -5.90
C GLU A 835 16.87 -1.64 -6.06
N PRO A 836 16.72 -2.71 -5.25
CA PRO A 836 17.49 -3.94 -5.40
C PRO A 836 17.39 -4.54 -6.81
N GLY A 837 18.49 -5.10 -7.31
CA GLY A 837 18.51 -5.69 -8.65
C GLY A 837 18.50 -4.68 -9.78
N THR A 838 18.67 -3.38 -9.50
CA THR A 838 18.99 -2.34 -10.47
C THR A 838 20.48 -1.96 -10.39
N GLY A 839 21.01 -1.19 -11.34
CA GLY A 839 22.45 -0.91 -11.40
C GLY A 839 23.28 -2.11 -11.85
N GLY A 840 24.62 -2.01 -11.78
CA GLY A 840 25.50 -3.13 -12.09
C GLY A 840 25.41 -4.26 -11.05
N ILE A 841 25.50 -5.50 -11.52
CA ILE A 841 25.28 -6.71 -10.73
C ILE A 841 26.45 -7.68 -10.92
N VAL A 842 26.87 -8.34 -9.82
CA VAL A 842 27.74 -9.52 -9.82
C VAL A 842 27.02 -10.72 -9.23
N SER A 843 27.39 -11.93 -9.61
CA SER A 843 26.68 -13.16 -9.19
C SER A 843 27.59 -14.35 -9.01
N TYR A 844 27.27 -15.15 -8.00
CA TYR A 844 28.08 -16.26 -7.50
C TYR A 844 27.20 -17.51 -7.40
N LYS A 845 27.58 -18.59 -8.09
CA LYS A 845 27.01 -19.91 -7.86
C LYS A 845 27.54 -20.48 -6.55
N VAL A 846 26.65 -20.93 -5.68
CA VAL A 846 26.99 -21.51 -4.37
C VAL A 846 26.24 -22.81 -4.13
N ARG A 847 26.79 -23.69 -3.30
CA ARG A 847 26.12 -24.91 -2.83
C ARG A 847 25.87 -24.80 -1.34
N ILE A 848 24.59 -24.79 -0.98
CA ILE A 848 24.10 -24.78 0.40
C ILE A 848 23.80 -26.22 0.81
N ASN A 849 24.53 -26.71 1.81
CA ASN A 849 24.36 -28.08 2.31
C ASN A 849 23.29 -28.19 3.39
N SER A 850 22.98 -27.10 4.09
CA SER A 850 22.00 -27.06 5.18
C SER A 850 20.94 -25.97 4.94
N PRO A 851 19.70 -26.31 4.58
CA PRO A 851 18.64 -25.32 4.35
C PRO A 851 18.33 -24.47 5.58
N GLY A 852 17.86 -23.25 5.39
CA GLY A 852 17.46 -22.32 6.44
C GLY A 852 17.85 -20.89 6.13
N ARG A 853 17.67 -20.01 7.12
CA ARG A 853 18.08 -18.60 7.06
C ARG A 853 19.58 -18.46 7.29
N TYR A 854 20.22 -17.62 6.48
CA TYR A 854 21.61 -17.22 6.65
C TYR A 854 21.70 -15.69 6.70
N PHE A 855 22.53 -15.18 7.61
CA PHE A 855 22.98 -13.80 7.62
C PHE A 855 24.02 -13.59 6.53
N VAL A 856 23.87 -12.48 5.79
CA VAL A 856 24.84 -12.07 4.77
C VAL A 856 25.74 -10.99 5.35
N TRP A 857 27.04 -11.21 5.25
CA TRP A 857 28.08 -10.26 5.64
C TRP A 857 28.82 -9.78 4.39
N VAL A 858 29.15 -8.49 4.33
CA VAL A 858 29.88 -7.85 3.25
C VAL A 858 31.08 -7.11 3.81
N ARG A 859 32.27 -7.38 3.29
CA ARG A 859 33.51 -6.63 3.55
C ARG A 859 33.71 -5.60 2.44
N ALA A 860 33.74 -4.34 2.82
CA ALA A 860 33.89 -3.24 1.88
C ALA A 860 34.76 -2.11 2.46
N TYR A 861 35.22 -1.21 1.60
CA TYR A 861 36.04 -0.05 1.95
C TYR A 861 35.32 1.23 1.56
N SER A 862 35.08 2.11 2.52
CA SER A 862 34.46 3.41 2.28
C SER A 862 35.38 4.52 2.79
N THR A 863 35.51 5.59 2.01
CA THR A 863 36.34 6.76 2.32
C THR A 863 35.52 7.91 2.95
N GLY A 864 34.20 7.93 2.76
CA GLY A 864 33.34 9.04 3.17
C GLY A 864 31.89 8.62 3.43
N SER A 865 30.97 9.58 3.45
CA SER A 865 29.52 9.33 3.63
C SER A 865 28.87 8.64 2.44
N GLU A 866 29.54 8.64 1.27
CA GLU A 866 29.09 7.99 0.04
C GLU A 866 29.78 6.64 -0.17
N ASP A 867 29.50 5.99 -1.31
CA ASP A 867 30.09 4.72 -1.75
C ASP A 867 29.99 3.58 -0.73
N ASN A 868 28.90 3.49 0.02
CA ASN A 868 28.77 2.60 1.16
C ASN A 868 27.45 1.82 1.23
N GLY A 869 26.67 1.82 0.14
CA GLY A 869 25.49 1.00 -0.04
C GLY A 869 25.63 -0.17 -1.04
N LEU A 870 25.03 -1.32 -0.70
CA LEU A 870 24.88 -2.49 -1.59
C LEU A 870 23.52 -3.18 -1.38
N HIS A 871 23.08 -4.02 -2.31
CA HIS A 871 21.96 -4.94 -2.12
C HIS A 871 22.37 -6.38 -2.42
N VAL A 872 21.68 -7.37 -1.82
CA VAL A 872 21.89 -8.80 -2.08
C VAL A 872 20.56 -9.53 -2.38
N GLY A 873 20.62 -10.49 -3.29
CA GLY A 873 19.49 -11.33 -3.69
C GLY A 873 19.90 -12.78 -3.93
N VAL A 874 18.91 -13.65 -4.14
CA VAL A 874 19.09 -15.09 -4.37
C VAL A 874 18.23 -15.58 -5.53
N ASN A 875 18.82 -16.36 -6.43
CA ASN A 875 18.18 -16.93 -7.62
C ASN A 875 17.48 -15.90 -8.50
N GLY A 876 18.03 -14.69 -8.58
CA GLY A 876 17.47 -13.57 -9.34
C GLY A 876 16.23 -12.93 -8.70
N GLU A 877 15.88 -13.31 -7.48
CA GLU A 877 14.92 -12.61 -6.63
C GLU A 877 15.68 -11.73 -5.63
N TRP A 878 15.10 -10.59 -5.27
CA TRP A 878 15.70 -9.62 -4.36
C TRP A 878 14.76 -9.42 -3.16
N PRO A 879 14.90 -10.22 -2.09
CA PRO A 879 14.06 -10.08 -0.92
C PRO A 879 14.38 -8.78 -0.19
N GLU A 880 13.38 -8.24 0.49
CA GLU A 880 13.52 -7.03 1.29
C GLU A 880 14.60 -7.18 2.37
N THR A 881 14.73 -8.37 2.97
CA THR A 881 15.79 -8.69 3.94
C THR A 881 17.21 -8.67 3.36
N GLY A 882 17.35 -8.57 2.04
CA GLY A 882 18.63 -8.42 1.34
C GLY A 882 18.91 -6.99 0.86
N ALA A 883 17.98 -6.05 1.05
CA ALA A 883 18.09 -4.69 0.55
C ALA A 883 18.88 -3.78 1.49
N ARG A 884 19.48 -2.72 0.94
CA ARG A 884 20.07 -1.58 1.64
C ARG A 884 21.14 -1.95 2.69
N ILE A 885 22.05 -2.83 2.31
CA ILE A 885 23.28 -3.09 3.08
C ILE A 885 24.04 -1.77 3.20
N GLN A 886 24.44 -1.41 4.41
CA GLN A 886 25.02 -0.10 4.72
C GLN A 886 26.35 -0.22 5.47
N LEU A 887 27.34 0.59 5.09
CA LEU A 887 28.66 0.65 5.72
C LEU A 887 29.01 2.05 6.27
N CYS A 888 28.40 2.40 7.40
CA CYS A 888 28.75 3.64 8.12
C CYS A 888 30.05 3.54 8.94
N LYS A 889 30.36 2.37 9.49
CA LYS A 889 31.53 2.17 10.35
C LYS A 889 32.75 1.75 9.53
N GLY A 890 33.93 2.06 10.06
CA GLY A 890 35.19 1.60 9.49
C GLY A 890 35.63 2.31 8.22
N LYS A 891 35.49 3.64 8.20
CA LYS A 891 36.04 4.48 7.14
C LYS A 891 37.55 4.32 7.03
N HIS A 892 38.06 4.36 5.81
CA HIS A 892 39.47 4.15 5.45
C HIS A 892 40.05 2.79 5.87
N LYS A 893 39.21 1.77 6.05
CA LYS A 893 39.63 0.39 6.27
C LYS A 893 38.60 -0.61 5.75
N TRP A 894 39.06 -1.78 5.34
CA TRP A 894 38.18 -2.88 4.95
C TRP A 894 37.40 -3.40 6.16
N THR A 895 36.08 -3.29 6.12
CA THR A 895 35.21 -3.56 7.28
C THR A 895 34.06 -4.46 6.89
N TRP A 896 33.76 -5.46 7.74
CA TRP A 896 32.58 -6.30 7.57
C TRP A 896 31.33 -5.63 8.15
N SER A 897 30.25 -5.65 7.38
CA SER A 897 28.92 -5.22 7.79
C SER A 897 27.85 -6.24 7.39
N SER A 898 26.80 -6.31 8.20
CA SER A 898 25.53 -6.99 7.92
C SER A 898 24.37 -6.06 8.32
N ALA A 899 24.60 -4.75 8.21
CA ALA A 899 23.66 -3.74 8.67
C ALA A 899 22.69 -3.33 7.55
N GLN A 900 21.39 -3.45 7.80
CA GLN A 900 20.35 -2.97 6.89
C GLN A 900 19.96 -1.55 7.24
N ARG A 901 20.13 -0.60 6.30
CA ARG A 901 19.58 0.74 6.44
C ARG A 901 18.06 0.67 6.51
N VAL A 902 17.54 1.28 7.57
CA VAL A 902 16.12 1.52 7.82
C VAL A 902 15.91 3.03 7.98
N PRO A 903 14.70 3.57 7.77
CA PRO A 903 14.45 5.02 7.85
C PRO A 903 15.01 5.65 9.14
N LYS A 904 14.75 5.00 10.28
CA LYS A 904 15.14 5.45 11.63
C LYS A 904 16.64 5.34 11.93
N ASN A 905 17.41 4.63 11.10
CA ASN A 905 18.84 4.44 11.29
C ASN A 905 19.55 4.38 9.94
N HIS A 906 20.06 5.53 9.51
CA HIS A 906 20.80 5.68 8.26
C HIS A 906 22.10 4.85 8.20
N CYS A 907 22.60 4.38 9.33
CA CYS A 907 23.75 3.48 9.42
C CYS A 907 23.41 2.00 9.48
N GLY A 908 22.12 1.71 9.56
CA GLY A 908 21.53 0.39 9.52
C GLY A 908 21.58 -0.38 10.82
N GLU A 909 20.64 -1.30 10.96
CA GLU A 909 20.55 -2.23 12.08
C GLU A 909 21.51 -3.41 11.86
N PRO A 910 22.52 -3.64 12.71
CA PRO A 910 23.47 -4.72 12.50
C PRO A 910 22.83 -6.11 12.49
N GLN A 911 23.39 -7.04 11.70
CA GLN A 911 23.00 -8.45 11.66
C GLN A 911 21.52 -8.66 11.27
N THR A 912 21.04 -7.91 10.28
CA THR A 912 19.66 -7.97 9.78
C THR A 912 19.57 -8.41 8.32
N ILE A 913 20.67 -8.28 7.57
CA ILE A 913 20.72 -8.71 6.17
C ILE A 913 20.68 -10.24 6.12
N THR A 914 19.62 -10.81 5.55
CA THR A 914 19.40 -12.26 5.52
C THR A 914 18.86 -12.77 4.18
N LEU A 915 19.24 -14.01 3.85
CA LEU A 915 18.70 -14.78 2.73
C LEU A 915 18.20 -16.14 3.24
N ASP A 916 17.07 -16.58 2.69
CA ASP A 916 16.46 -17.88 3.02
C ASP A 916 16.73 -18.91 1.92
N PHE A 917 17.21 -20.09 2.33
CA PHE A 917 17.48 -21.23 1.45
C PHE A 917 16.55 -22.39 1.81
N ASP A 918 15.58 -22.67 0.95
CA ASP A 918 14.47 -23.61 1.18
C ASP A 918 14.88 -25.09 1.21
N ARG A 919 16.00 -25.44 0.56
CA ARG A 919 16.51 -26.82 0.49
C ARG A 919 18.03 -26.86 0.38
N ALA A 920 18.61 -28.04 0.59
CA ALA A 920 20.00 -28.26 0.21
C ALA A 920 20.12 -28.26 -1.32
N GLY A 921 21.16 -27.64 -1.85
CA GLY A 921 21.39 -27.59 -3.29
C GLY A 921 22.16 -26.36 -3.77
N GLU A 922 22.15 -26.16 -5.08
CA GLU A 922 22.81 -25.04 -5.72
C GLU A 922 21.90 -23.82 -5.82
N TYR A 923 22.46 -22.66 -5.48
CA TYR A 923 21.83 -21.35 -5.53
C TYR A 923 22.73 -20.36 -6.27
N ILE A 924 22.15 -19.24 -6.71
CA ILE A 924 22.90 -18.12 -7.26
C ILE A 924 22.68 -16.93 -6.33
N VAL A 925 23.71 -16.50 -5.61
CA VAL A 925 23.66 -15.28 -4.81
C VAL A 925 24.15 -14.13 -5.68
N SER A 926 23.43 -13.02 -5.69
CA SER A 926 23.71 -11.86 -6.53
C SER A 926 23.81 -10.60 -5.68
N PHE A 927 24.72 -9.70 -6.03
CA PHE A 927 24.84 -8.39 -5.39
C PHE A 927 24.69 -7.29 -6.44
N SER A 928 23.84 -6.30 -6.16
CA SER A 928 23.64 -5.14 -7.02
C SER A 928 24.12 -3.88 -6.32
N MET A 929 24.81 -3.01 -7.05
CA MET A 929 25.25 -1.72 -6.51
C MET A 929 24.05 -0.89 -6.07
N ARG A 930 24.17 -0.20 -4.93
CA ARG A 930 23.23 0.86 -4.53
C ARG A 930 23.82 2.24 -4.80
N GLU A 931 25.14 2.36 -4.78
CA GLU A 931 25.90 3.58 -5.07
C GLU A 931 27.02 3.22 -6.06
N ASP A 932 27.36 4.13 -6.97
CA ASP A 932 28.66 4.06 -7.65
C ASP A 932 29.79 4.30 -6.64
N GLY A 933 31.04 4.08 -7.05
CA GLY A 933 32.21 4.16 -6.17
C GLY A 933 32.33 3.06 -5.11
N PHE A 934 31.26 2.26 -4.85
CA PHE A 934 31.27 1.22 -3.82
C PHE A 934 32.38 0.19 -4.05
N ARG A 935 33.21 -0.05 -3.02
CA ARG A 935 34.38 -0.94 -3.06
C ARG A 935 34.09 -2.21 -2.27
N PHE A 936 33.93 -3.33 -2.97
CA PHE A 936 33.47 -4.61 -2.44
C PHE A 936 34.58 -5.66 -2.54
N ASP A 937 34.96 -6.25 -1.40
CA ASP A 937 36.12 -7.13 -1.29
C ASP A 937 35.74 -8.58 -0.97
N LYS A 938 34.86 -8.82 0.02
CA LYS A 938 34.40 -10.18 0.36
C LYS A 938 32.97 -10.22 0.79
N TRP A 939 32.34 -11.38 0.68
CA TRP A 939 31.07 -11.65 1.34
C TRP A 939 31.04 -13.02 2.00
N ALA A 940 30.18 -13.16 2.99
CA ALA A 940 29.99 -14.41 3.71
C ALA A 940 28.53 -14.70 4.03
N LEU A 941 28.19 -15.99 4.13
CA LEU A 941 26.93 -16.50 4.67
C LEU A 941 27.20 -17.21 5.99
N ALA A 942 26.38 -16.95 7.01
CA ALA A 942 26.44 -17.68 8.28
C ALA A 942 25.04 -17.90 8.86
N LYS A 943 24.76 -19.09 9.40
CA LYS A 943 23.47 -19.34 10.08
C LYS A 943 23.35 -18.69 11.44
N SER A 944 24.46 -18.60 12.18
CA SER A 944 24.42 -18.06 13.53
C SER A 944 24.32 -16.54 13.51
N LYS A 945 23.35 -15.99 14.24
CA LYS A 945 23.29 -14.55 14.50
C LYS A 945 24.50 -14.07 15.32
N SER A 946 25.17 -14.95 16.07
CA SER A 946 26.39 -14.61 16.82
C SER A 946 27.66 -14.63 15.97
N TYR A 947 27.59 -15.08 14.71
CA TYR A 947 28.74 -15.02 13.81
C TYR A 947 29.08 -13.56 13.53
N ASN A 948 30.30 -13.14 13.79
CA ASN A 948 30.83 -11.83 13.43
C ASN A 948 32.24 -12.02 12.85
N PRO A 949 32.43 -11.87 11.53
CA PRO A 949 33.73 -12.05 10.89
C PRO A 949 34.75 -10.96 11.28
N ASN A 950 34.36 -9.93 12.04
CA ASN A 950 35.30 -8.97 12.64
C ASN A 950 36.00 -9.51 13.90
N ASN A 951 35.55 -10.62 14.49
CA ASN A 951 36.10 -11.19 15.73
C ASN A 951 37.07 -12.36 15.50
N ASN A 952 37.43 -12.65 14.24
CA ASN A 952 38.38 -13.69 13.86
C ASN A 952 39.77 -13.13 13.59
#